data_AF-A0A1J4KQI7-F1
#
_entry.id   AF-A0A1J4KQI7-F1
#
_cell.length_a   1.000
_cell.length_b   1.000
_cell.length_c   1.000
_cell.angle_alpha   90.00
_cell.angle_beta   90.00
_cell.angle_gamma   90.00
#
_symmetry.space_group_name_H-M   'P 1'
#
loop_
_entity.id
_entity.type
_entity.pdbx_description
1 polymer ?
#
loop_
_entity_poly.entity_id
_entity_poly.type
_entity_poly.pdbx_seq_one_letter_code
_entity_poly.pdbx_strand_id
1 'polypeptide(L)'
;MTQINAYQWWNSLVDYNGDKSDVPLLPTPKQMVSVCQEISPILYVYLHDQIDKNDFWMTVMSVLKRVTKIDPFPDPRYNFKLFLLYFYTFREFLKPKNVDTCILYALTFCPSPPKNFFIDIFIYAISDPILVIQAFHKLNETKNPQWLAFISQPGNAERFFDLFLPSLSPQTEPDNSKLTAKIYLSNLLTDLFLNHLDMALFKQVALSLYKTLTELIRSLLDYDAVPFLRDVFALEDALSAKSLSSSKFFFDKYYRWISNSSLLRSMFYNWCFSHFNNMKPSIFINSVVRLKMIDLSTFEILERTALAYPKETSMTVVQFLSSMLFKKKQWMMASAHILHNILSSPNLPEYTKKWFEVFLHYSFIAATTTYEIKKYTNRTTMFLSCLSSSYFMSIEWTKDTILKNASIALYLRFHLISHFFKVKSTRNNKWEVSYKKYRKLRNIKDLPFKKNKDTLIMFHDDMFIKYESNDCDPNIAQLGASPTASKFLIFDPELQLNDQRQVLFDLEDFIDSEKARIKECEKLKISSSFEMPLFISNEDRYTINKAIAASITVNNKIFKYQKSQIYTTIEVVNELSDLIHKHKELSTNIKSLAVYYDKIRLSDSVYTNLKKHRAIMKSHIVRNLAQAISNMQSENSLNDHIAVALYQYNSDALYSPYNEFDKFLSDKIRKYADVETINKIIDSIKTNKSKSIIRPKIKTPAKKQSPTKTRTNIYGKVEKNEKFEFVNNTIDLLVQRILNEVGVFTVQTNSIVTITLIRYFFSVAFSEDSILNSYQKENLLIIKKASILSNQQIEVLDFESGIIPASMNKCQIKAYFKGKKMPNIRCIEFESNHVDILFIIFSAMKHFYDSNPNISGKDMQKIIYALIITQPPSNSFSIMIFLQKWYDLYITNDLKTAAKYYIQSVKNIINYKAPDNTPDDKQT
;
A
#
# COMPACT_ATOMS: atom_id res chain seq x y z
N MET A 1 -33.58 -21.42 -53.36
CA MET A 1 -34.05 -21.41 -51.96
C MET A 1 -35.55 -21.67 -52.00
N THR A 2 -36.05 -22.73 -51.38
CA THR A 2 -37.47 -23.13 -51.52
C THR A 2 -38.33 -22.51 -50.44
N GLN A 3 -39.61 -22.27 -50.77
CA GLN A 3 -40.63 -21.79 -49.82
C GLN A 3 -40.81 -22.75 -48.62
N ILE A 4 -40.64 -24.05 -48.86
CA ILE A 4 -40.67 -25.10 -47.83
C ILE A 4 -39.58 -24.88 -46.77
N ASN A 5 -38.36 -24.53 -47.18
CA ASN A 5 -37.27 -24.27 -46.22
C ASN A 5 -37.55 -23.05 -45.34
N ALA A 6 -38.18 -22.01 -45.91
CA ALA A 6 -38.59 -20.83 -45.14
C ALA A 6 -39.67 -21.16 -44.11
N TYR A 7 -40.62 -22.06 -44.45
CA TYR A 7 -41.65 -22.52 -43.53
C TYR A 7 -41.08 -23.38 -42.40
N GLN A 8 -40.24 -24.36 -42.74
CA GLN A 8 -39.58 -25.22 -41.76
C GLN A 8 -38.74 -24.40 -40.78
N TRP A 9 -38.02 -23.39 -41.28
CA TRP A 9 -37.28 -22.45 -40.45
C TRP A 9 -38.21 -21.66 -39.54
N TRP A 10 -39.26 -21.04 -40.09
CA TRP A 10 -40.20 -20.24 -39.30
C TRP A 10 -40.92 -21.05 -38.23
N ASN A 11 -41.48 -22.21 -38.58
CA ASN A 11 -42.21 -23.06 -37.64
C ASN A 11 -41.31 -23.55 -36.51
N SER A 12 -40.01 -23.79 -36.78
CA SER A 12 -39.05 -24.16 -35.74
C SER A 12 -38.80 -23.09 -34.68
N LEU A 13 -39.20 -21.83 -34.95
CA LEU A 13 -39.06 -20.70 -34.03
C LEU A 13 -40.33 -20.39 -33.24
N VAL A 14 -41.50 -20.77 -33.78
CA VAL A 14 -42.81 -20.40 -33.21
C VAL A 14 -43.47 -21.57 -32.48
N ASP A 15 -43.23 -22.81 -32.91
CA ASP A 15 -43.89 -24.00 -32.39
C ASP A 15 -42.92 -25.19 -32.26
N TYR A 16 -42.62 -25.61 -31.03
CA TYR A 16 -41.70 -26.71 -30.77
C TYR A 16 -42.30 -28.10 -31.06
N ASN A 17 -43.62 -28.23 -31.20
CA ASN A 17 -44.32 -29.52 -31.23
C ASN A 17 -45.13 -29.79 -32.52
N GLY A 18 -45.28 -28.80 -33.42
CA GLY A 18 -46.03 -28.94 -34.68
C GLY A 18 -45.24 -29.57 -35.84
N ASP A 19 -45.94 -29.99 -36.90
CA ASP A 19 -45.30 -30.43 -38.15
C ASP A 19 -44.58 -29.24 -38.80
N LYS A 20 -43.27 -29.37 -38.98
CA LYS A 20 -42.41 -28.30 -39.52
C LYS A 20 -42.78 -27.94 -40.96
N SER A 21 -43.50 -28.80 -41.68
CA SER A 21 -43.89 -28.58 -43.07
C SER A 21 -45.20 -27.79 -43.25
N ASP A 22 -45.94 -27.53 -42.17
CA ASP A 22 -47.22 -26.81 -42.23
C ASP A 22 -47.07 -25.38 -42.73
N VAL A 23 -48.12 -24.89 -43.39
CA VAL A 23 -48.19 -23.50 -43.85
C VAL A 23 -48.27 -22.55 -42.64
N PRO A 24 -47.29 -21.64 -42.45
CA PRO A 24 -47.27 -20.76 -41.29
C PRO A 24 -48.46 -19.80 -41.24
N LEU A 25 -49.03 -19.62 -40.05
CA LEU A 25 -50.04 -18.60 -39.79
C LEU A 25 -49.39 -17.26 -39.39
N LEU A 26 -50.03 -16.15 -39.74
CA LEU A 26 -49.57 -14.81 -39.36
C LEU A 26 -49.57 -14.68 -37.83
N PRO A 27 -48.41 -14.47 -37.18
CA PRO A 27 -48.36 -14.34 -35.72
C PRO A 27 -49.05 -13.06 -35.24
N THR A 28 -49.43 -13.05 -33.97
CA THR A 28 -49.80 -11.80 -33.27
C THR A 28 -48.55 -10.90 -33.10
N PRO A 29 -48.71 -9.57 -32.93
CA PRO A 29 -47.58 -8.67 -32.63
C PRO A 29 -46.70 -9.17 -31.48
N LYS A 30 -47.31 -9.63 -30.39
CA LYS A 30 -46.61 -10.19 -29.23
C LYS A 30 -45.75 -11.42 -29.59
N GLN A 31 -46.30 -12.34 -30.39
CA GLN A 31 -45.54 -13.51 -30.88
C GLN A 31 -44.39 -13.08 -31.81
N MET A 32 -44.63 -12.12 -32.71
CA MET A 32 -43.60 -11.61 -33.62
C MET A 32 -42.45 -10.94 -32.86
N VAL A 33 -42.73 -10.16 -31.80
CA VAL A 33 -41.69 -9.56 -30.93
C VAL A 33 -40.84 -10.65 -30.28
N SER A 34 -41.49 -11.69 -29.72
CA SER A 34 -40.79 -12.83 -29.11
C SER A 34 -39.87 -13.54 -30.10
N VAL A 35 -40.34 -13.75 -31.32
CA VAL A 35 -39.54 -14.36 -32.40
C VAL A 35 -38.37 -13.45 -32.79
N CYS A 36 -38.62 -12.15 -32.99
CA CYS A 36 -37.60 -11.18 -33.38
C CYS A 36 -36.48 -11.07 -32.35
N GLN A 37 -36.77 -11.24 -31.06
CA GLN A 37 -35.76 -11.26 -30.00
C GLN A 37 -34.65 -12.30 -30.28
N GLU A 38 -35.00 -13.44 -30.89
CA GLU A 38 -34.05 -14.51 -31.19
C GLU A 38 -33.35 -14.33 -32.56
N ILE A 39 -34.13 -13.94 -33.58
CA ILE A 39 -33.66 -13.99 -34.98
C ILE A 39 -33.24 -12.65 -35.56
N SER A 40 -33.76 -11.54 -35.05
CA SER A 40 -33.54 -10.21 -35.60
C SER A 40 -33.52 -9.17 -34.47
N PRO A 41 -32.37 -9.01 -33.79
CA PRO A 41 -32.18 -7.96 -32.79
C PRO A 41 -32.47 -6.57 -33.38
N ILE A 42 -32.16 -6.37 -34.67
CA ILE A 42 -32.50 -5.14 -35.39
C ILE A 42 -34.00 -4.86 -35.32
N LEU A 43 -34.86 -5.82 -35.68
CA LEU A 43 -36.30 -5.62 -35.61
C LEU A 43 -36.78 -5.48 -34.17
N TYR A 44 -36.27 -6.31 -33.27
CA TYR A 44 -36.68 -6.32 -31.86
C TYR A 44 -36.59 -4.94 -31.21
N VAL A 45 -35.53 -4.17 -31.48
CA VAL A 45 -35.35 -2.83 -30.90
C VAL A 45 -36.38 -1.79 -31.38
N TYR A 46 -36.98 -1.98 -32.56
CA TYR A 46 -37.98 -1.07 -33.12
C TYR A 46 -39.43 -1.52 -32.87
N LEU A 47 -39.63 -2.69 -32.27
CA LEU A 47 -40.95 -3.29 -32.11
C LEU A 47 -41.37 -3.30 -30.63
N HIS A 48 -42.63 -2.94 -30.38
CA HIS A 48 -43.26 -3.02 -29.07
C HIS A 48 -44.62 -3.73 -29.20
N ASP A 49 -44.99 -4.51 -28.19
CA ASP A 49 -46.23 -5.31 -28.19
C ASP A 49 -47.50 -4.45 -27.93
N GLN A 50 -47.32 -3.18 -27.56
CA GLN A 50 -48.39 -2.22 -27.29
C GLN A 50 -48.79 -1.36 -28.50
N ILE A 51 -48.14 -1.53 -29.66
CA ILE A 51 -48.44 -0.77 -30.88
C ILE A 51 -49.70 -1.35 -31.54
N ASP A 52 -50.54 -0.49 -32.14
CA ASP A 52 -51.67 -0.95 -32.96
C ASP A 52 -51.22 -1.96 -34.01
N LYS A 53 -52.06 -2.96 -34.30
CA LYS A 53 -51.70 -4.07 -35.20
C LYS A 53 -51.27 -3.55 -36.58
N ASN A 54 -51.89 -2.50 -37.11
CA ASN A 54 -51.51 -1.94 -38.41
C ASN A 54 -50.17 -1.21 -38.33
N ASP A 55 -49.99 -0.35 -37.33
CA ASP A 55 -48.76 0.41 -37.13
C ASP A 55 -47.56 -0.51 -36.84
N PHE A 56 -47.80 -1.63 -36.15
CA PHE A 56 -46.81 -2.66 -35.90
C PHE A 56 -46.26 -3.23 -37.22
N TRP A 57 -47.13 -3.71 -38.11
CA TRP A 57 -46.71 -4.32 -39.37
C TRP A 57 -46.12 -3.29 -40.34
N MET A 58 -46.61 -2.05 -40.33
CA MET A 58 -45.99 -0.95 -41.07
C MET A 58 -44.56 -0.67 -40.59
N THR A 59 -44.32 -0.73 -39.28
CA THR A 59 -42.98 -0.58 -38.69
C THR A 59 -42.06 -1.72 -39.10
N VAL A 60 -42.53 -2.97 -39.03
CA VAL A 60 -41.78 -4.15 -39.50
C VAL A 60 -41.35 -3.98 -40.97
N MET A 61 -42.28 -3.62 -41.85
CA MET A 61 -41.98 -3.41 -43.27
C MET A 61 -41.02 -2.25 -43.50
N SER A 62 -41.18 -1.13 -42.78
CA SER A 62 -40.30 0.04 -42.88
C SER A 62 -38.85 -0.31 -42.51
N VAL A 63 -38.66 -1.05 -41.41
CA VAL A 63 -37.32 -1.51 -41.00
C VAL A 63 -36.74 -2.48 -42.04
N LEU A 64 -37.52 -3.46 -42.49
CA LEU A 64 -37.07 -4.45 -43.48
C LEU A 64 -36.70 -3.82 -44.83
N LYS A 65 -37.50 -2.86 -45.30
CA LYS A 65 -37.19 -2.04 -46.49
C LYS A 65 -35.86 -1.31 -46.34
N ARG A 66 -35.59 -0.71 -45.17
CA ARG A 66 -34.32 0.00 -44.91
C ARG A 66 -33.11 -0.94 -44.88
N VAL A 67 -33.22 -2.11 -44.24
CA VAL A 67 -32.14 -3.11 -44.16
C VAL A 67 -31.86 -3.71 -45.54
N THR A 68 -32.91 -4.18 -46.22
CA THR A 68 -32.78 -4.98 -47.45
C THR A 68 -32.70 -4.17 -48.73
N LYS A 69 -33.05 -2.87 -48.67
CA LYS A 69 -33.20 -1.96 -49.82
C LYS A 69 -34.28 -2.41 -50.83
N ILE A 70 -35.21 -3.26 -50.41
CA ILE A 70 -36.33 -3.72 -51.24
C ILE A 70 -37.57 -2.87 -50.97
N ASP A 71 -38.16 -2.34 -52.05
CA ASP A 71 -39.37 -1.53 -52.01
C ASP A 71 -40.32 -1.89 -53.17
N PRO A 72 -41.56 -2.34 -52.91
CA PRO A 72 -42.14 -2.61 -51.60
C PRO A 72 -41.66 -3.95 -51.01
N PHE A 73 -41.43 -3.99 -49.70
CA PHE A 73 -41.28 -5.27 -48.99
C PHE A 73 -42.67 -5.93 -48.86
N PRO A 74 -42.81 -7.27 -49.06
CA PRO A 74 -44.12 -7.91 -49.03
C PRO A 74 -44.87 -7.66 -47.71
N ASP A 75 -46.14 -7.31 -47.80
CA ASP A 75 -46.94 -7.04 -46.60
C ASP A 75 -47.47 -8.35 -45.99
N PRO A 76 -47.10 -8.65 -44.73
CA PRO A 76 -47.47 -9.90 -44.07
C PRO A 76 -48.98 -10.06 -43.88
N ARG A 77 -49.76 -8.96 -43.89
CA ARG A 77 -51.22 -8.98 -43.76
C ARG A 77 -51.92 -9.54 -44.98
N TYR A 78 -51.37 -9.29 -46.16
CA TYR A 78 -51.94 -9.74 -47.44
C TYR A 78 -51.30 -11.04 -47.94
N ASN A 79 -49.99 -11.22 -47.73
CA ASN A 79 -49.29 -12.41 -48.20
C ASN A 79 -48.12 -12.79 -47.26
N PHE A 80 -48.48 -13.39 -46.13
CA PHE A 80 -47.49 -13.85 -45.14
C PHE A 80 -46.49 -14.87 -45.71
N LYS A 81 -46.91 -15.71 -46.66
CA LYS A 81 -46.05 -16.70 -47.32
C LYS A 81 -44.89 -16.05 -48.07
N LEU A 82 -45.18 -15.00 -48.83
CA LEU A 82 -44.17 -14.24 -49.58
C LEU A 82 -43.30 -13.41 -48.64
N PHE A 83 -43.91 -12.81 -47.61
CA PHE A 83 -43.17 -12.12 -46.54
C PHE A 83 -42.13 -13.05 -45.90
N LEU A 84 -42.51 -14.27 -45.52
CA LEU A 84 -41.59 -15.24 -44.91
C LEU A 84 -40.46 -15.67 -45.84
N LEU A 85 -40.73 -15.84 -47.13
CA LEU A 85 -39.68 -16.16 -48.09
C LEU A 85 -38.62 -15.05 -48.15
N TYR A 86 -39.05 -13.79 -48.19
CA TYR A 86 -38.13 -12.63 -48.18
C TYR A 86 -37.42 -12.52 -46.85
N PHE A 87 -38.16 -12.62 -45.75
CA PHE A 87 -37.62 -12.56 -44.40
C PHE A 87 -36.55 -13.63 -44.15
N TYR A 88 -36.80 -14.87 -44.60
CA TYR A 88 -35.82 -15.96 -44.58
C TYR A 88 -34.63 -15.66 -45.48
N THR A 89 -34.85 -15.14 -46.70
CA THR A 89 -33.78 -14.82 -47.66
C THR A 89 -32.80 -13.79 -47.09
N PHE A 90 -33.30 -12.79 -46.36
CA PHE A 90 -32.49 -11.70 -45.80
C PHE A 90 -32.09 -11.88 -44.32
N ARG A 91 -32.37 -13.03 -43.71
CA ARG A 91 -32.12 -13.30 -42.28
C ARG A 91 -30.68 -13.00 -41.83
N GLU A 92 -29.70 -13.20 -42.70
CA GLU A 92 -28.28 -12.95 -42.40
C GLU A 92 -27.97 -11.44 -42.22
N PHE A 93 -28.72 -10.55 -42.88
CA PHE A 93 -28.60 -9.10 -42.74
C PHE A 93 -29.34 -8.55 -41.51
N LEU A 94 -30.24 -9.35 -40.94
CA LEU A 94 -31.07 -8.96 -39.80
C LEU A 94 -30.39 -9.21 -38.45
N LYS A 95 -29.27 -9.92 -38.45
CA LYS A 95 -28.44 -10.19 -37.29
C LYS A 95 -26.98 -9.86 -37.65
N PRO A 96 -26.48 -8.65 -37.33
CA PRO A 96 -25.10 -8.29 -37.58
C PRO A 96 -24.14 -9.33 -36.97
N LYS A 97 -23.23 -9.88 -37.77
CA LYS A 97 -22.28 -10.93 -37.37
C LYS A 97 -20.82 -10.46 -37.36
N ASN A 98 -20.54 -9.31 -37.97
CA ASN A 98 -19.21 -8.74 -38.07
C ASN A 98 -19.25 -7.21 -38.05
N VAL A 99 -18.07 -6.60 -37.86
CA VAL A 99 -17.93 -5.15 -37.66
C VAL A 99 -18.50 -4.35 -38.83
N ASP A 100 -18.28 -4.82 -40.07
CA ASP A 100 -18.76 -4.14 -41.27
C ASP A 100 -20.28 -4.08 -41.32
N THR A 101 -20.96 -5.18 -40.97
CA THR A 101 -22.44 -5.22 -40.89
C THR A 101 -22.98 -4.33 -39.76
N CYS A 102 -22.27 -4.21 -38.64
CA CYS A 102 -22.63 -3.27 -37.57
C CYS A 102 -22.49 -1.82 -38.02
N ILE A 103 -21.41 -1.47 -38.73
CA ILE A 103 -21.20 -0.12 -39.26
C ILE A 103 -22.26 0.21 -40.31
N LEU A 104 -22.57 -0.72 -41.21
CA LEU A 104 -23.64 -0.55 -42.19
C LEU A 104 -24.99 -0.32 -41.51
N TYR A 105 -25.26 -1.01 -40.40
CA TYR A 105 -26.45 -0.77 -39.59
C TYR A 105 -26.46 0.66 -39.01
N ALA A 106 -25.37 1.12 -38.40
CA ALA A 106 -25.27 2.49 -37.90
C ALA A 106 -25.55 3.52 -39.01
N LEU A 107 -24.88 3.37 -40.16
CA LEU A 107 -25.05 4.24 -41.32
C LEU A 107 -26.49 4.28 -41.83
N THR A 108 -27.17 3.13 -41.82
CA THR A 108 -28.53 3.00 -42.33
C THR A 108 -29.57 3.55 -41.36
N PHE A 109 -29.37 3.38 -40.05
CA PHE A 109 -30.41 3.60 -39.04
C PHE A 109 -30.22 4.85 -38.17
N CYS A 110 -28.99 5.33 -38.01
CA CYS A 110 -28.71 6.49 -37.16
C CYS A 110 -29.39 7.75 -37.72
N PRO A 111 -30.22 8.45 -36.91
CA PRO A 111 -30.85 9.70 -37.32
C PRO A 111 -29.80 10.82 -37.40
N SER A 112 -30.15 11.91 -38.09
CA SER A 112 -29.38 13.16 -38.05
C SER A 112 -30.26 14.25 -37.40
N PRO A 113 -29.93 14.73 -36.18
CA PRO A 113 -28.77 14.36 -35.35
C PRO A 113 -28.91 12.97 -34.69
N PRO A 114 -27.79 12.31 -34.31
CA PRO A 114 -27.78 10.97 -33.74
C PRO A 114 -28.60 10.76 -32.46
N LYS A 115 -28.80 11.81 -31.65
CA LYS A 115 -29.45 11.75 -30.32
C LYS A 115 -28.87 10.58 -29.49
N ASN A 116 -29.71 9.76 -28.85
CA ASN A 116 -29.25 8.61 -28.07
C ASN A 116 -29.08 7.32 -28.88
N PHE A 117 -29.09 7.36 -30.22
CA PHE A 117 -29.10 6.15 -31.05
C PHE A 117 -28.01 5.14 -30.65
N PHE A 118 -26.78 5.61 -30.43
CA PHE A 118 -25.67 4.73 -30.10
C PHE A 118 -25.77 4.08 -28.72
N ILE A 119 -26.48 4.68 -27.76
CA ILE A 119 -26.66 4.12 -26.41
C ILE A 119 -27.95 3.30 -26.33
N ASP A 120 -29.07 3.84 -26.81
CA ASP A 120 -30.40 3.27 -26.55
C ASP A 120 -30.84 2.27 -27.62
N ILE A 121 -30.26 2.31 -28.83
CA ILE A 121 -30.73 1.51 -29.98
C ILE A 121 -29.61 0.59 -30.50
N PHE A 122 -28.43 1.16 -30.80
CA PHE A 122 -27.35 0.44 -31.47
C PHE A 122 -26.84 -0.76 -30.68
N ILE A 123 -26.64 -0.61 -29.35
CA ILE A 123 -26.14 -1.67 -28.47
C ILE A 123 -27.09 -2.86 -28.47
N TYR A 124 -28.40 -2.62 -28.42
CA TYR A 124 -29.40 -3.68 -28.37
C TYR A 124 -29.67 -4.33 -29.74
N ALA A 125 -29.32 -3.64 -30.83
CA ALA A 125 -29.46 -4.16 -32.19
C ALA A 125 -28.36 -5.16 -32.58
N ILE A 126 -27.35 -5.37 -31.71
CA ILE A 126 -26.24 -6.28 -31.93
C ILE A 126 -26.23 -7.30 -30.77
N SER A 127 -26.41 -8.59 -31.08
CA SER A 127 -26.52 -9.64 -30.05
C SER A 127 -25.23 -9.90 -29.26
N ASP A 128 -24.07 -9.59 -29.84
CA ASP A 128 -22.77 -9.89 -29.26
C ASP A 128 -22.13 -8.62 -28.66
N PRO A 129 -21.94 -8.54 -27.33
CA PRO A 129 -21.33 -7.37 -26.68
C PRO A 129 -19.87 -7.14 -27.10
N ILE A 130 -19.12 -8.19 -27.46
CA ILE A 130 -17.75 -8.04 -27.96
C ILE A 130 -17.78 -7.34 -29.32
N LEU A 131 -18.72 -7.75 -30.18
CA LEU A 131 -18.91 -7.15 -31.50
C LEU A 131 -19.34 -5.68 -31.41
N VAL A 132 -20.18 -5.32 -30.42
CA VAL A 132 -20.54 -3.93 -30.13
C VAL A 132 -19.30 -3.08 -29.85
N ILE A 133 -18.41 -3.55 -28.96
CA ILE A 133 -17.18 -2.84 -28.61
C ILE A 133 -16.27 -2.69 -29.82
N GLN A 134 -16.09 -3.75 -30.61
CA GLN A 134 -15.29 -3.71 -31.83
C GLN A 134 -15.86 -2.73 -32.86
N ALA A 135 -17.19 -2.68 -33.00
CA ALA A 135 -17.87 -1.73 -33.87
C ALA A 135 -17.66 -0.28 -33.40
N PHE A 136 -17.79 0.02 -32.11
CA PHE A 136 -17.51 1.36 -31.59
C PHE A 136 -16.05 1.76 -31.80
N HIS A 137 -15.11 0.86 -31.50
CA HIS A 137 -13.69 1.10 -31.75
C HIS A 137 -13.44 1.42 -33.23
N LYS A 138 -14.06 0.66 -34.15
CA LYS A 138 -13.92 0.90 -35.59
C LYS A 138 -14.58 2.20 -36.06
N LEU A 139 -15.76 2.53 -35.54
CA LEU A 139 -16.43 3.81 -35.82
C LEU A 139 -15.58 5.00 -35.37
N ASN A 140 -14.89 4.88 -34.23
CA ASN A 140 -13.98 5.89 -33.72
C ASN A 140 -12.69 5.99 -34.56
N GLU A 141 -12.04 4.86 -34.84
CA GLU A 141 -10.83 4.78 -35.66
C GLU A 141 -11.05 5.37 -37.06
N THR A 142 -12.18 5.04 -37.69
CA THR A 142 -12.55 5.54 -39.03
C THR A 142 -13.12 6.95 -39.02
N LYS A 143 -13.22 7.59 -37.84
CA LYS A 143 -13.79 8.94 -37.66
C LYS A 143 -15.17 9.07 -38.32
N ASN A 144 -16.02 8.05 -38.11
CA ASN A 144 -17.34 8.00 -38.75
C ASN A 144 -18.17 9.26 -38.40
N PRO A 145 -18.74 9.98 -39.39
CA PRO A 145 -19.40 11.26 -39.14
C PRO A 145 -20.58 11.20 -38.16
N GLN A 146 -21.38 10.14 -38.19
CA GLN A 146 -22.51 9.98 -37.28
C GLN A 146 -22.04 9.71 -35.85
N TRP A 147 -20.97 8.91 -35.69
CA TRP A 147 -20.34 8.67 -34.39
C TRP A 147 -19.74 9.96 -33.82
N LEU A 148 -18.99 10.72 -34.63
CA LEU A 148 -18.43 12.01 -34.21
C LEU A 148 -19.52 13.00 -33.81
N ALA A 149 -20.59 13.11 -34.61
CA ALA A 149 -21.73 13.96 -34.29
C ALA A 149 -22.46 13.54 -33.00
N PHE A 150 -22.35 12.27 -32.59
CA PHE A 150 -22.90 11.77 -31.33
C PHE A 150 -22.01 12.16 -30.14
N ILE A 151 -20.72 11.84 -30.18
CA ILE A 151 -19.78 12.09 -29.06
C ILE A 151 -19.51 13.58 -28.84
N SER A 152 -19.63 14.42 -29.89
CA SER A 152 -19.50 15.88 -29.77
C SER A 152 -20.69 16.56 -29.10
N GLN A 153 -21.80 15.86 -28.86
CA GLN A 153 -22.92 16.45 -28.12
C GLN A 153 -22.59 16.49 -26.61
N PRO A 154 -22.88 17.60 -25.91
CA PRO A 154 -22.56 17.75 -24.49
C PRO A 154 -23.11 16.60 -23.63
N GLY A 155 -22.25 15.97 -22.83
CA GLY A 155 -22.61 14.89 -21.92
C GLY A 155 -22.62 13.48 -22.53
N ASN A 156 -22.57 13.34 -23.86
CA ASN A 156 -22.64 12.01 -24.49
C ASN A 156 -21.34 11.21 -24.33
N ALA A 157 -20.18 11.87 -24.36
CA ALA A 157 -18.91 11.23 -24.06
C ALA A 157 -18.91 10.70 -22.61
N GLU A 158 -19.33 11.52 -21.64
CA GLU A 158 -19.43 11.12 -20.23
C GLU A 158 -20.39 9.94 -20.02
N ARG A 159 -21.58 9.98 -20.65
CA ARG A 159 -22.52 8.84 -20.60
C ARG A 159 -21.92 7.57 -21.18
N PHE A 160 -21.08 7.68 -22.21
CA PHE A 160 -20.37 6.54 -22.77
C PHE A 160 -19.35 5.96 -21.77
N PHE A 161 -18.62 6.83 -21.04
CA PHE A 161 -17.77 6.39 -19.93
C PHE A 161 -18.58 5.70 -18.83
N ASP A 162 -19.69 6.29 -18.38
CA ASP A 162 -20.51 5.73 -17.31
C ASP A 162 -21.01 4.32 -17.65
N LEU A 163 -21.37 4.10 -18.91
CA LEU A 163 -21.87 2.81 -19.38
C LEU A 163 -20.78 1.74 -19.50
N PHE A 164 -19.61 2.11 -20.08
CA PHE A 164 -18.62 1.11 -20.48
C PHE A 164 -17.39 1.00 -19.57
N LEU A 165 -17.07 2.02 -18.78
CA LEU A 165 -15.93 1.97 -17.85
C LEU A 165 -16.02 0.81 -16.85
N PRO A 166 -17.20 0.45 -16.28
CA PRO A 166 -17.32 -0.71 -15.40
C PRO A 166 -16.94 -2.05 -16.07
N SER A 167 -17.08 -2.16 -17.39
CA SER A 167 -16.72 -3.35 -18.17
C SER A 167 -15.21 -3.59 -18.26
N LEU A 168 -14.39 -2.58 -17.93
CA LEU A 168 -12.94 -2.72 -17.80
C LEU A 168 -12.50 -3.26 -16.43
N SER A 169 -13.42 -3.64 -15.54
CA SER A 169 -13.08 -4.21 -14.23
C SER A 169 -12.21 -5.49 -14.36
N PRO A 170 -11.22 -5.69 -13.48
CA PRO A 170 -10.42 -6.92 -13.45
C PRO A 170 -11.31 -8.16 -13.31
N GLN A 171 -11.02 -9.21 -14.08
CA GLN A 171 -11.73 -10.49 -13.99
C GLN A 171 -10.90 -11.52 -13.23
N THR A 172 -11.57 -12.44 -12.56
CA THR A 172 -10.94 -13.53 -11.80
C THR A 172 -10.43 -14.65 -12.69
N GLU A 173 -10.96 -14.79 -13.92
CA GLU A 173 -10.61 -15.87 -14.84
C GLU A 173 -10.11 -15.32 -16.19
N PRO A 174 -9.04 -15.91 -16.76
CA PRO A 174 -8.49 -15.50 -18.05
C PRO A 174 -9.35 -16.03 -19.21
N ASP A 175 -10.08 -15.14 -19.87
CA ASP A 175 -10.80 -15.41 -21.11
C ASP A 175 -10.23 -14.50 -22.22
N ASN A 176 -9.52 -15.09 -23.18
CA ASN A 176 -8.82 -14.37 -24.25
C ASN A 176 -9.76 -13.50 -25.10
N SER A 177 -11.01 -13.96 -25.30
CA SER A 177 -12.00 -13.22 -26.10
C SER A 177 -12.42 -11.93 -25.38
N LYS A 178 -12.66 -12.02 -24.06
CA LYS A 178 -12.97 -10.87 -23.20
C LYS A 178 -11.77 -9.94 -23.03
N LEU A 179 -10.56 -10.47 -22.96
CA LEU A 179 -9.34 -9.65 -22.92
C LEU A 179 -9.19 -8.79 -24.18
N THR A 180 -9.40 -9.39 -25.35
CA THR A 180 -9.36 -8.68 -26.62
C THR A 180 -10.40 -7.56 -26.67
N ALA A 181 -11.62 -7.83 -26.21
CA ALA A 181 -12.67 -6.81 -26.10
C ALA A 181 -12.27 -5.67 -25.14
N LYS A 182 -11.66 -6.00 -24.01
CA LYS A 182 -11.16 -4.99 -23.05
C LYS A 182 -10.05 -4.12 -23.63
N ILE A 183 -9.17 -4.68 -24.46
CA ILE A 183 -8.12 -3.90 -25.15
C ILE A 183 -8.76 -2.91 -26.14
N TYR A 184 -9.73 -3.36 -26.94
CA TYR A 184 -10.45 -2.44 -27.84
C TYR A 184 -11.18 -1.35 -27.06
N LEU A 185 -11.82 -1.71 -25.94
CA LEU A 185 -12.54 -0.76 -25.12
C LEU A 185 -11.60 0.23 -24.43
N SER A 186 -10.45 -0.21 -23.90
CA SER A 186 -9.48 0.68 -23.26
C SER A 186 -8.89 1.68 -24.23
N ASN A 187 -8.53 1.24 -25.44
CA ASN A 187 -8.05 2.11 -26.51
C ASN A 187 -9.13 3.14 -26.87
N LEU A 188 -10.37 2.70 -27.09
CA LEU A 188 -11.49 3.58 -27.42
C LEU A 188 -11.74 4.63 -26.33
N LEU A 189 -11.84 4.21 -25.06
CA LEU A 189 -12.08 5.14 -23.95
C LEU A 189 -10.92 6.10 -23.76
N THR A 190 -9.69 5.65 -23.97
CA THR A 190 -8.51 6.52 -23.92
C THR A 190 -8.54 7.55 -25.06
N ASP A 191 -8.81 7.12 -26.29
CA ASP A 191 -8.93 8.02 -27.44
C ASP A 191 -10.06 9.05 -27.26
N LEU A 192 -11.22 8.63 -26.76
CA LEU A 192 -12.33 9.53 -26.45
C LEU A 192 -11.92 10.55 -25.39
N PHE A 193 -11.23 10.12 -24.34
CA PHE A 193 -10.73 11.02 -23.31
C PHE A 193 -9.77 12.07 -23.89
N LEU A 194 -8.83 11.64 -24.74
CA LEU A 194 -7.82 12.51 -25.35
C LEU A 194 -8.41 13.53 -26.33
N ASN A 195 -9.47 13.16 -27.05
CA ASN A 195 -10.12 14.05 -28.03
C ASN A 195 -11.19 14.97 -27.41
N HIS A 196 -11.69 14.67 -26.22
CA HIS A 196 -12.75 15.44 -25.53
C HIS A 196 -12.27 15.97 -24.18
N LEU A 197 -11.22 16.80 -24.21
CA LEU A 197 -10.63 17.40 -23.01
C LEU A 197 -11.54 18.44 -22.32
N ASP A 198 -12.69 18.75 -22.93
CA ASP A 198 -13.71 19.71 -22.52
C ASP A 198 -14.87 19.09 -21.71
N MET A 199 -14.84 17.77 -21.45
CA MET A 199 -15.82 17.07 -20.62
C MET A 199 -16.05 17.75 -19.26
N ALA A 200 -17.33 17.85 -18.83
CA ALA A 200 -17.69 18.49 -17.57
C ALA A 200 -17.10 17.76 -16.35
N LEU A 201 -17.02 16.43 -16.42
CA LEU A 201 -16.46 15.57 -15.38
C LEU A 201 -15.03 15.10 -15.69
N PHE A 202 -14.28 15.85 -16.52
CA PHE A 202 -12.95 15.47 -17.02
C PHE A 202 -12.04 14.84 -15.96
N LYS A 203 -11.88 15.48 -14.80
CA LYS A 203 -10.99 14.98 -13.74
C LYS A 203 -11.48 13.67 -13.12
N GLN A 204 -12.79 13.49 -12.95
CA GLN A 204 -13.36 12.27 -12.35
C GLN A 204 -13.28 11.10 -13.32
N VAL A 205 -13.55 11.34 -14.61
CA VAL A 205 -13.39 10.37 -15.69
C VAL A 205 -11.92 9.95 -15.81
N ALA A 206 -11.00 10.92 -15.84
CA ALA A 206 -9.56 10.68 -15.88
C ALA A 206 -9.11 9.76 -14.74
N LEU A 207 -9.46 10.11 -13.50
CA LEU A 207 -9.07 9.35 -12.31
C LEU A 207 -9.67 7.93 -12.30
N SER A 208 -10.91 7.79 -12.75
CA SER A 208 -11.60 6.49 -12.79
C SER A 208 -11.00 5.58 -13.87
N LEU A 209 -10.85 6.09 -15.11
CA LEU A 209 -10.21 5.34 -16.21
C LEU A 209 -8.81 4.93 -15.83
N TYR A 210 -8.02 5.87 -15.35
CA TYR A 210 -6.68 5.62 -14.87
C TYR A 210 -6.63 4.54 -13.80
N LYS A 211 -7.48 4.63 -12.78
CA LYS A 211 -7.54 3.63 -11.71
C LYS A 211 -7.82 2.25 -12.28
N THR A 212 -8.83 2.13 -13.13
CA THR A 212 -9.23 0.85 -13.75
C THR A 212 -8.12 0.26 -14.61
N LEU A 213 -7.46 1.05 -15.47
CA LEU A 213 -6.33 0.59 -16.27
C LEU A 213 -5.16 0.11 -15.39
N THR A 214 -4.86 0.82 -14.30
CA THR A 214 -3.81 0.39 -13.37
C THR A 214 -4.17 -0.88 -12.60
N GLU A 215 -5.45 -1.13 -12.35
CA GLU A 215 -5.91 -2.39 -11.76
C GLU A 215 -5.78 -3.54 -12.76
N LEU A 216 -6.11 -3.32 -14.03
CA LEU A 216 -5.91 -4.29 -15.10
C LEU A 216 -4.43 -4.69 -15.26
N ILE A 217 -3.52 -3.71 -15.35
CA ILE A 217 -2.06 -3.95 -15.44
C ILE A 217 -1.55 -4.83 -14.29
N ARG A 218 -2.11 -4.70 -13.07
CA ARG A 218 -1.71 -5.52 -11.92
C ARG A 218 -2.27 -6.93 -11.93
N SER A 219 -3.41 -7.14 -12.60
CA SER A 219 -4.12 -8.41 -12.63
C SER A 219 -3.71 -9.32 -13.78
N LEU A 220 -3.07 -8.77 -14.81
CA LEU A 220 -2.75 -9.48 -16.06
C LEU A 220 -1.28 -9.94 -16.11
N LEU A 221 -1.01 -10.87 -17.02
CA LEU A 221 0.34 -11.28 -17.37
C LEU A 221 1.07 -10.16 -18.15
N ASP A 222 2.39 -10.21 -18.13
CA ASP A 222 3.28 -9.17 -18.67
C ASP A 222 2.94 -8.72 -20.09
N TYR A 223 2.69 -9.65 -21.02
CA TYR A 223 2.40 -9.31 -22.42
C TYR A 223 1.00 -8.70 -22.59
N ASP A 224 0.02 -9.25 -21.89
CA ASP A 224 -1.38 -8.81 -21.93
C ASP A 224 -1.58 -7.44 -21.28
N ALA A 225 -0.69 -7.04 -20.37
CA ALA A 225 -0.70 -5.73 -19.72
C ALA A 225 -0.18 -4.58 -20.60
N VAL A 226 0.53 -4.89 -21.70
CA VAL A 226 1.20 -3.90 -22.57
C VAL A 226 0.23 -2.86 -23.16
N PRO A 227 -0.92 -3.23 -23.76
CA PRO A 227 -1.84 -2.25 -24.34
C PRO A 227 -2.37 -1.27 -23.28
N PHE A 228 -2.73 -1.77 -22.10
CA PHE A 228 -3.22 -0.94 -21.01
C PHE A 228 -2.14 0.00 -20.46
N LEU A 229 -0.88 -0.44 -20.42
CA LEU A 229 0.24 0.41 -20.03
C LEU A 229 0.45 1.56 -21.02
N ARG A 230 0.33 1.29 -22.33
CA ARG A 230 0.38 2.31 -23.38
C ARG A 230 -0.76 3.33 -23.21
N ASP A 231 -1.96 2.86 -22.94
CA ASP A 231 -3.12 3.74 -22.70
C ASP A 231 -2.89 4.64 -21.48
N VAL A 232 -2.32 4.10 -20.41
CA VAL A 232 -1.96 4.89 -19.22
C VAL A 232 -0.88 5.94 -19.53
N PHE A 233 0.10 5.62 -20.38
CA PHE A 233 1.09 6.61 -20.83
C PHE A 233 0.45 7.73 -21.63
N ALA A 234 -0.45 7.40 -22.56
CA ALA A 234 -1.16 8.42 -23.34
C ALA A 234 -2.00 9.35 -22.44
N LEU A 235 -2.67 8.81 -21.42
CA LEU A 235 -3.39 9.61 -20.42
C LEU A 235 -2.46 10.54 -19.65
N GLU A 236 -1.29 10.06 -19.23
CA GLU A 236 -0.32 10.86 -18.48
C GLU A 236 0.32 11.95 -19.33
N ASP A 237 0.57 11.70 -20.61
CA ASP A 237 1.06 12.73 -21.54
C ASP A 237 0.04 13.87 -21.66
N ALA A 238 -1.26 13.55 -21.74
CA ALA A 238 -2.33 14.55 -21.78
C ALA A 238 -2.56 15.28 -20.44
N LEU A 239 -2.42 14.59 -19.31
CA LEU A 239 -2.63 15.17 -17.97
C LEU A 239 -1.42 16.00 -17.51
N SER A 240 -0.20 15.57 -17.82
CA SER A 240 1.04 16.28 -17.46
C SER A 240 1.17 17.62 -18.18
N ALA A 241 0.67 17.73 -19.42
CA ALA A 241 0.53 18.99 -20.13
C ALA A 241 -0.31 20.02 -19.36
N LYS A 242 -1.22 19.57 -18.47
CA LYS A 242 -2.12 20.42 -17.69
C LYS A 242 -1.76 20.55 -16.20
N SER A 243 -0.91 19.68 -15.63
CA SER A 243 -0.54 19.77 -14.21
C SER A 243 0.88 19.27 -13.92
N LEU A 244 1.72 20.15 -13.36
CA LEU A 244 3.12 19.87 -12.98
C LEU A 244 3.29 19.02 -11.70
N SER A 245 2.24 18.35 -11.19
CA SER A 245 2.29 17.76 -9.85
C SER A 245 3.12 16.46 -9.76
N SER A 246 4.38 16.63 -9.33
CA SER A 246 5.33 15.68 -8.74
C SER A 246 5.57 14.34 -9.47
N SER A 247 6.37 14.39 -10.53
CA SER A 247 6.99 13.23 -11.23
C SER A 247 7.59 12.16 -10.30
N LYS A 248 8.01 12.53 -9.07
CA LYS A 248 8.48 11.58 -8.05
C LYS A 248 7.39 10.67 -7.50
N PHE A 249 6.19 11.20 -7.23
CA PHE A 249 5.08 10.39 -6.72
C PHE A 249 4.57 9.43 -7.79
N PHE A 250 4.51 9.92 -9.03
CA PHE A 250 4.26 9.12 -10.21
C PHE A 250 5.24 7.94 -10.27
N PHE A 251 6.55 8.21 -10.32
CA PHE A 251 7.55 7.14 -10.44
C PHE A 251 7.45 6.07 -9.34
N ASP A 252 7.37 6.49 -8.08
CA ASP A 252 7.33 5.57 -6.94
C ASP A 252 6.05 4.72 -6.90
N LYS A 253 4.96 5.23 -7.45
CA LYS A 253 3.67 4.55 -7.53
C LYS A 253 3.68 3.49 -8.64
N TYR A 254 4.15 3.86 -9.83
CA TYR A 254 4.15 2.99 -11.01
C TYR A 254 5.18 1.90 -10.96
N TYR A 255 6.38 2.24 -10.50
CA TYR A 255 7.47 1.28 -10.49
C TYR A 255 7.10 0.02 -9.71
N ARG A 256 6.38 0.17 -8.58
CA ARG A 256 5.92 -0.97 -7.75
C ARG A 256 4.99 -1.92 -8.49
N TRP A 257 4.31 -1.46 -9.54
CA TRP A 257 3.39 -2.29 -10.32
C TRP A 257 4.13 -3.08 -11.39
N ILE A 258 5.05 -2.41 -12.08
CA ILE A 258 5.84 -3.00 -13.17
C ILE A 258 7.08 -3.76 -12.67
N SER A 259 7.41 -3.70 -11.36
CA SER A 259 8.63 -4.29 -10.80
C SER A 259 8.75 -5.80 -11.00
N ASN A 260 7.68 -6.50 -11.35
CA ASN A 260 7.72 -7.94 -11.58
C ASN A 260 7.99 -8.29 -13.06
N SER A 261 7.75 -7.36 -13.99
CA SER A 261 7.91 -7.57 -15.43
C SER A 261 9.10 -6.82 -16.02
N SER A 262 10.04 -7.50 -16.67
CA SER A 262 11.12 -6.84 -17.41
C SER A 262 10.61 -6.08 -18.64
N LEU A 263 9.58 -6.60 -19.32
CA LEU A 263 8.97 -5.97 -20.49
C LEU A 263 8.31 -4.64 -20.13
N LEU A 264 7.43 -4.64 -19.12
CA LEU A 264 6.74 -3.42 -18.69
C LEU A 264 7.70 -2.40 -18.09
N ARG A 265 8.76 -2.84 -17.39
CA ARG A 265 9.85 -1.96 -16.95
C ARG A 265 10.55 -1.28 -18.10
N SER A 266 10.93 -2.02 -19.14
CA SER A 266 11.60 -1.47 -20.31
C SER A 266 10.74 -0.40 -21.00
N MET A 267 9.45 -0.68 -21.20
CA MET A 267 8.51 0.29 -21.76
C MET A 267 8.39 1.55 -20.91
N PHE A 268 8.25 1.38 -19.59
CA PHE A 268 8.17 2.50 -18.65
C PHE A 268 9.44 3.35 -18.61
N TYR A 269 10.60 2.71 -18.59
CA TYR A 269 11.88 3.40 -18.64
C TYR A 269 12.05 4.23 -19.91
N ASN A 270 11.68 3.66 -21.06
CA ASN A 270 11.70 4.37 -22.34
C ASN A 270 10.74 5.57 -22.35
N TRP A 271 9.52 5.40 -21.83
CA TRP A 271 8.57 6.50 -21.69
C TRP A 271 9.06 7.58 -20.72
N CYS A 272 9.64 7.23 -19.57
CA CYS A 272 10.22 8.22 -18.66
C CYS A 272 11.36 9.01 -19.32
N PHE A 273 12.22 8.33 -20.09
CA PHE A 273 13.34 8.95 -20.79
C PHE A 273 12.89 9.94 -21.85
N SER A 274 11.83 9.65 -22.61
CA SER A 274 11.27 10.61 -23.57
C SER A 274 10.65 11.85 -22.91
N HIS A 275 10.36 11.79 -21.61
CA HIS A 275 9.70 12.85 -20.84
C HIS A 275 10.62 13.58 -19.86
N PHE A 276 11.95 13.48 -19.99
CA PHE A 276 12.88 14.18 -19.10
C PHE A 276 12.83 15.71 -19.18
N ASN A 277 12.22 16.28 -20.23
CA ASN A 277 11.90 17.72 -20.24
C ASN A 277 10.97 18.11 -19.07
N ASN A 278 10.12 17.18 -18.62
CA ASN A 278 9.15 17.38 -17.53
C ASN A 278 9.57 16.70 -16.22
N MET A 279 10.63 15.88 -16.23
CA MET A 279 11.10 15.10 -15.08
C MET A 279 12.61 15.20 -14.92
N LYS A 280 13.08 15.63 -13.74
CA LYS A 280 14.53 15.67 -13.43
C LYS A 280 15.18 14.29 -13.58
N PRO A 281 16.13 14.09 -14.52
CA PRO A 281 16.83 12.81 -14.73
C PRO A 281 17.44 12.23 -13.45
N SER A 282 17.99 13.10 -12.58
CA SER A 282 18.54 12.71 -11.28
C SER A 282 17.53 12.01 -10.36
N ILE A 283 16.26 12.42 -10.35
CA ILE A 283 15.21 11.80 -9.53
C ILE A 283 14.88 10.41 -10.08
N PHE A 284 14.75 10.28 -11.40
CA PHE A 284 14.49 9.00 -12.08
C PHE A 284 15.59 7.99 -11.76
N ILE A 285 16.85 8.35 -11.99
CA ILE A 285 18.00 7.45 -11.78
C ILE A 285 18.16 7.05 -10.31
N ASN A 286 18.01 7.99 -9.38
CA ASN A 286 18.06 7.67 -7.96
C ASN A 286 16.98 6.65 -7.56
N SER A 287 15.80 6.76 -8.16
CA SER A 287 14.74 5.79 -7.92
C SER A 287 15.10 4.42 -8.53
N VAL A 288 15.48 4.35 -9.82
CA VAL A 288 15.90 3.11 -10.50
C VAL A 288 16.98 2.37 -9.70
N VAL A 289 18.04 3.08 -9.28
CA VAL A 289 19.16 2.52 -8.50
C VAL A 289 18.71 2.00 -7.13
N ARG A 290 17.84 2.74 -6.43
CA ARG A 290 17.35 2.36 -5.09
C ARG A 290 16.60 1.03 -5.07
N LEU A 291 16.00 0.66 -6.20
CA LEU A 291 15.13 -0.51 -6.31
C LEU A 291 15.91 -1.83 -6.44
N LYS A 292 17.19 -1.76 -6.81
CA LYS A 292 18.13 -2.91 -6.85
C LYS A 292 17.66 -4.09 -7.73
N MET A 293 16.67 -3.90 -8.59
CA MET A 293 16.28 -4.88 -9.59
C MET A 293 17.09 -4.62 -10.86
N ILE A 294 17.85 -5.63 -11.27
CA ILE A 294 18.84 -5.49 -12.33
C ILE A 294 18.46 -6.46 -13.43
N ASP A 295 18.20 -5.90 -14.61
CA ASP A 295 18.05 -6.60 -15.87
C ASP A 295 18.73 -5.77 -16.97
N LEU A 296 18.69 -6.27 -18.22
CA LEU A 296 19.31 -5.60 -19.36
C LEU A 296 18.68 -4.24 -19.65
N SER A 297 17.36 -4.08 -19.46
CA SER A 297 16.67 -2.81 -19.68
C SER A 297 17.09 -1.74 -18.67
N THR A 298 17.32 -2.13 -17.41
CA THR A 298 17.87 -1.25 -16.37
C THR A 298 19.28 -0.80 -16.76
N PHE A 299 20.10 -1.68 -17.33
CA PHE A 299 21.45 -1.31 -17.78
C PHE A 299 21.43 -0.34 -18.96
N GLU A 300 20.62 -0.63 -19.98
CA GLU A 300 20.46 0.22 -21.15
C GLU A 300 19.97 1.63 -20.76
N ILE A 301 18.98 1.73 -19.87
CA ILE A 301 18.47 3.04 -19.46
C ILE A 301 19.47 3.83 -18.59
N LEU A 302 20.22 3.15 -17.73
CA LEU A 302 21.26 3.80 -16.92
C LEU A 302 22.35 4.38 -17.82
N GLU A 303 22.77 3.65 -18.83
CA GLU A 303 23.74 4.09 -19.82
C GLU A 303 23.23 5.29 -20.62
N ARG A 304 22.07 5.14 -21.29
CA ARG A 304 21.47 6.19 -22.12
C ARG A 304 21.26 7.48 -21.33
N THR A 305 20.81 7.38 -20.08
CA THR A 305 20.58 8.55 -19.23
C THR A 305 21.89 9.19 -18.76
N ALA A 306 22.90 8.41 -18.40
CA ALA A 306 24.22 8.93 -18.01
C ALA A 306 24.94 9.62 -19.15
N LEU A 307 24.79 9.14 -20.39
CA LEU A 307 25.37 9.75 -21.58
C LEU A 307 24.62 11.02 -22.01
N ALA A 308 23.29 11.01 -21.93
CA ALA A 308 22.46 12.17 -22.31
C ALA A 308 22.50 13.29 -21.26
N TYR A 309 22.54 12.96 -19.97
CA TYR A 309 22.47 13.91 -18.85
C TYR A 309 23.62 13.70 -17.83
N PRO A 310 24.89 13.82 -18.25
CA PRO A 310 26.04 13.42 -17.44
C PRO A 310 26.15 14.21 -16.13
N LYS A 311 25.98 15.54 -16.15
CA LYS A 311 26.06 16.38 -14.94
C LYS A 311 25.08 15.95 -13.84
N GLU A 312 23.89 15.49 -14.19
CA GLU A 312 22.87 15.14 -13.20
C GLU A 312 22.94 13.70 -12.72
N THR A 313 23.42 12.79 -13.57
CA THR A 313 23.18 11.35 -13.37
C THR A 313 24.44 10.51 -13.30
N SER A 314 25.56 10.95 -13.91
CA SER A 314 26.76 10.12 -14.05
C SER A 314 27.29 9.62 -12.71
N MET A 315 27.32 10.46 -11.67
CA MET A 315 27.82 10.06 -10.35
C MET A 315 27.01 8.90 -9.79
N THR A 316 25.68 9.03 -9.73
CA THR A 316 24.80 7.98 -9.19
C THR A 316 24.94 6.69 -10.00
N VAL A 317 24.96 6.79 -11.33
CA VAL A 317 25.09 5.63 -12.21
C VAL A 317 26.45 4.96 -12.04
N VAL A 318 27.55 5.71 -12.08
CA VAL A 318 28.92 5.18 -11.90
C VAL A 318 29.07 4.54 -10.53
N GLN A 319 28.54 5.14 -9.46
CA GLN A 319 28.56 4.55 -8.11
C GLN A 319 27.86 3.19 -8.05
N PHE A 320 26.66 3.13 -8.63
CA PHE A 320 25.87 1.90 -8.67
C PHE A 320 26.56 0.80 -9.50
N LEU A 321 26.97 1.13 -10.73
CA LEU A 321 27.65 0.19 -11.63
C LEU A 321 28.99 -0.28 -11.07
N SER A 322 29.75 0.59 -10.40
CA SER A 322 30.98 0.21 -9.69
C SER A 322 30.69 -0.77 -8.55
N SER A 323 29.56 -0.59 -7.86
CA SER A 323 29.11 -1.56 -6.85
C SER A 323 28.75 -2.91 -7.45
N MET A 324 28.11 -2.94 -8.62
CA MET A 324 27.77 -4.17 -9.32
C MET A 324 29.01 -4.86 -9.89
N LEU A 325 29.90 -4.10 -10.51
CA LEU A 325 31.21 -4.52 -10.97
C LEU A 325 31.97 -5.26 -9.85
N PHE A 326 31.97 -4.75 -8.63
CA PHE A 326 32.70 -5.39 -7.54
C PHE A 326 31.91 -6.51 -6.82
N LYS A 327 30.62 -6.30 -6.50
CA LYS A 327 29.86 -7.19 -5.61
C LYS A 327 29.18 -8.36 -6.32
N LYS A 328 28.82 -8.23 -7.61
CA LYS A 328 27.91 -9.16 -8.31
C LYS A 328 28.60 -9.81 -9.51
N LYS A 329 29.11 -11.04 -9.32
CA LYS A 329 29.80 -11.84 -10.35
C LYS A 329 29.06 -11.86 -11.70
N GLN A 330 27.75 -12.11 -11.68
CA GLN A 330 26.91 -12.26 -12.89
C GLN A 330 26.77 -10.98 -13.73
N TRP A 331 26.94 -9.81 -13.12
CA TRP A 331 26.73 -8.51 -13.77
C TRP A 331 28.02 -7.75 -14.03
N MET A 332 29.16 -8.35 -13.70
CA MET A 332 30.46 -7.69 -13.71
C MET A 332 30.86 -7.22 -15.12
N MET A 333 30.72 -8.11 -16.12
CA MET A 333 31.05 -7.78 -17.51
C MET A 333 30.10 -6.73 -18.12
N ALA A 334 28.79 -6.86 -17.90
CA ALA A 334 27.82 -5.87 -18.35
C ALA A 334 28.08 -4.49 -17.71
N SER A 335 28.38 -4.46 -16.41
CA SER A 335 28.73 -3.23 -15.70
C SER A 335 30.03 -2.62 -16.23
N ALA A 336 31.04 -3.44 -16.55
CA ALA A 336 32.30 -2.97 -17.12
C ALA A 336 32.13 -2.35 -18.50
N HIS A 337 31.33 -2.98 -19.36
CA HIS A 337 31.02 -2.45 -20.69
C HIS A 337 30.32 -1.09 -20.61
N ILE A 338 29.31 -0.96 -19.76
CA ILE A 338 28.57 0.30 -19.62
C ILE A 338 29.41 1.38 -18.95
N LEU A 339 30.19 1.01 -17.93
CA LEU A 339 31.16 1.93 -17.34
C LEU A 339 32.16 2.42 -18.37
N HIS A 340 32.65 1.56 -19.28
CA HIS A 340 33.52 2.01 -20.36
C HIS A 340 32.87 3.09 -21.23
N ASN A 341 31.62 2.88 -21.65
CA ASN A 341 30.91 3.85 -22.49
C ASN A 341 30.70 5.19 -21.75
N ILE A 342 30.31 5.15 -20.47
CA ILE A 342 30.13 6.36 -19.65
C ILE A 342 31.45 7.06 -19.36
N LEU A 343 32.50 6.33 -18.97
CA LEU A 343 33.79 6.89 -18.57
C LEU A 343 34.63 7.40 -19.74
N SER A 344 34.35 6.91 -20.95
CA SER A 344 34.96 7.40 -22.20
C SER A 344 34.26 8.66 -22.72
N SER A 345 33.12 9.06 -22.14
CA SER A 345 32.37 10.23 -22.58
C SER A 345 33.18 11.52 -22.33
N PRO A 346 33.34 12.40 -23.34
CA PRO A 346 34.05 13.67 -23.18
C PRO A 346 33.33 14.63 -22.22
N ASN A 347 32.04 14.42 -21.98
CA ASN A 347 31.21 15.25 -21.10
C ASN A 347 31.15 14.72 -19.66
N LEU A 348 31.99 13.73 -19.29
CA LEU A 348 32.01 13.18 -17.95
C LEU A 348 32.43 14.25 -16.92
N PRO A 349 31.64 14.49 -15.86
CA PRO A 349 31.99 15.48 -14.86
C PRO A 349 33.25 15.07 -14.06
N GLU A 350 34.14 16.02 -13.80
CA GLU A 350 35.43 15.79 -13.12
C GLU A 350 35.28 15.15 -11.73
N TYR A 351 34.23 15.51 -10.97
CA TYR A 351 33.95 14.89 -9.67
C TYR A 351 33.61 13.39 -9.79
N THR A 352 33.00 12.97 -10.91
CA THR A 352 32.67 11.55 -11.16
C THR A 352 33.95 10.77 -11.47
N LYS A 353 34.84 11.36 -12.27
CA LYS A 353 36.19 10.82 -12.55
C LYS A 353 36.99 10.62 -11.27
N LYS A 354 37.14 11.69 -10.46
CA LYS A 354 37.83 11.64 -9.16
C LYS A 354 37.23 10.58 -8.22
N TRP A 355 35.90 10.48 -8.16
CA TRP A 355 35.25 9.45 -7.36
C TRP A 355 35.60 8.03 -7.83
N PHE A 356 35.62 7.79 -9.15
CA PHE A 356 35.98 6.49 -9.72
C PHE A 356 37.45 6.13 -9.48
N GLU A 357 38.37 7.10 -9.54
CA GLU A 357 39.78 6.89 -9.16
C GLU A 357 39.91 6.42 -7.70
N VAL A 358 39.17 7.05 -6.80
CA VAL A 358 39.10 6.66 -5.37
C VAL A 358 38.49 5.27 -5.22
N PHE A 359 37.46 4.94 -5.98
CA PHE A 359 36.89 3.59 -6.01
C PHE A 359 37.91 2.54 -6.46
N LEU A 360 38.69 2.80 -7.51
CA LEU A 360 39.73 1.89 -7.99
C LEU A 360 40.79 1.66 -6.89
N HIS A 361 41.26 2.74 -6.27
CA HIS A 361 42.21 2.67 -5.16
C HIS A 361 41.75 1.73 -4.05
N TYR A 362 40.53 1.93 -3.54
CA TYR A 362 39.99 1.09 -2.48
C TYR A 362 39.62 -0.32 -2.94
N SER A 363 39.27 -0.51 -4.21
CA SER A 363 39.01 -1.83 -4.79
C SER A 363 40.27 -2.69 -4.84
N PHE A 364 41.44 -2.11 -5.16
CA PHE A 364 42.72 -2.82 -5.09
C PHE A 364 43.10 -3.18 -3.65
N ILE A 365 42.85 -2.29 -2.68
CA ILE A 365 43.02 -2.60 -1.24
C ILE A 365 42.11 -3.76 -0.83
N ALA A 366 40.84 -3.72 -1.23
CA ALA A 366 39.87 -4.76 -0.93
C ALA A 366 40.27 -6.11 -1.56
N ALA A 367 40.66 -6.10 -2.84
CA ALA A 367 41.14 -7.27 -3.58
C ALA A 367 42.37 -7.93 -2.93
N THR A 368 43.34 -7.11 -2.49
CA THR A 368 44.53 -7.57 -1.77
C THR A 368 44.13 -8.22 -0.45
N THR A 369 43.25 -7.56 0.30
CA THR A 369 42.75 -8.06 1.60
C THR A 369 42.00 -9.39 1.44
N THR A 370 41.11 -9.50 0.45
CA THR A 370 40.33 -10.73 0.19
C THR A 370 41.23 -11.88 -0.25
N TYR A 371 42.26 -11.60 -1.05
CA TYR A 371 43.25 -12.59 -1.44
C TYR A 371 44.07 -13.10 -0.25
N GLU A 372 44.58 -12.20 0.60
CA GLU A 372 45.35 -12.57 1.79
C GLU A 372 44.54 -13.47 2.73
N ILE A 373 43.26 -13.14 2.95
CA ILE A 373 42.34 -13.91 3.80
C ILE A 373 41.83 -15.19 3.09
N LYS A 374 42.20 -15.41 1.82
CA LYS A 374 41.76 -16.54 0.97
C LYS A 374 40.22 -16.65 0.87
N LYS A 375 39.51 -15.52 0.81
CA LYS A 375 38.05 -15.46 0.66
C LYS A 375 37.68 -14.67 -0.58
N TYR A 376 36.63 -15.10 -1.29
CA TYR A 376 36.15 -14.45 -2.53
C TYR A 376 37.22 -14.33 -3.63
N THR A 377 38.16 -15.28 -3.69
CA THR A 377 39.25 -15.32 -4.68
C THR A 377 38.72 -15.27 -6.11
N ASN A 378 37.75 -16.11 -6.47
CA ASN A 378 37.16 -16.13 -7.82
C ASN A 378 36.54 -14.79 -8.24
N ARG A 379 35.88 -14.09 -7.30
CA ARG A 379 35.34 -12.74 -7.55
C ARG A 379 36.46 -11.74 -7.78
N THR A 380 37.53 -11.82 -6.99
CA THR A 380 38.71 -10.98 -7.10
C THR A 380 39.41 -11.19 -8.45
N THR A 381 39.63 -12.45 -8.84
CA THR A 381 40.21 -12.82 -10.13
C THR A 381 39.39 -12.28 -11.30
N MET A 382 38.05 -12.45 -11.27
CA MET A 382 37.19 -11.88 -12.31
C MET A 382 37.23 -10.36 -12.36
N PHE A 383 37.23 -9.70 -11.19
CA PHE A 383 37.32 -8.24 -11.12
C PHE A 383 38.64 -7.73 -11.73
N LEU A 384 39.77 -8.35 -11.38
CA LEU A 384 41.07 -8.01 -11.97
C LEU A 384 41.10 -8.28 -13.48
N SER A 385 40.51 -9.39 -13.93
CA SER A 385 40.35 -9.70 -15.36
C SER A 385 39.57 -8.61 -16.10
N CYS A 386 38.47 -8.11 -15.50
CA CYS A 386 37.69 -7.00 -16.05
C CYS A 386 38.54 -5.72 -16.12
N LEU A 387 39.26 -5.38 -15.05
CA LEU A 387 40.15 -4.21 -15.03
C LEU A 387 41.30 -4.29 -16.06
N SER A 388 41.81 -5.49 -16.36
CA SER A 388 42.83 -5.72 -17.39
C SER A 388 42.28 -5.79 -18.82
N SER A 389 40.96 -5.79 -18.99
CA SER A 389 40.33 -5.87 -20.31
C SER A 389 40.45 -4.55 -21.08
N SER A 390 40.15 -4.59 -22.38
CA SER A 390 40.13 -3.41 -23.24
C SER A 390 39.14 -2.34 -22.78
N TYR A 391 38.09 -2.68 -22.02
CA TYR A 391 37.11 -1.72 -21.49
C TYR A 391 37.75 -0.63 -20.64
N PHE A 392 38.68 -0.97 -19.74
CA PHE A 392 39.31 0.03 -18.88
C PHE A 392 40.70 0.44 -19.36
N MET A 393 41.41 -0.45 -20.07
CA MET A 393 42.75 -0.16 -20.56
C MET A 393 42.78 0.76 -21.79
N SER A 394 41.65 0.93 -22.48
CA SER A 394 41.51 1.90 -23.57
C SER A 394 41.32 3.35 -23.08
N ILE A 395 40.92 3.55 -21.83
CA ILE A 395 40.69 4.88 -21.23
C ILE A 395 41.97 5.29 -20.49
N GLU A 396 42.72 6.25 -21.05
CA GLU A 396 44.08 6.61 -20.60
C GLU A 396 44.17 6.90 -19.08
N TRP A 397 43.35 7.80 -18.56
CA TRP A 397 43.38 8.15 -17.12
C TRP A 397 42.99 6.97 -16.22
N THR A 398 42.10 6.08 -16.69
CA THR A 398 41.70 4.88 -15.95
C THR A 398 42.84 3.86 -15.96
N LYS A 399 43.45 3.63 -17.12
CA LYS A 399 44.64 2.78 -17.29
C LYS A 399 45.76 3.20 -16.33
N ASP A 400 46.09 4.50 -16.30
CA ASP A 400 47.14 5.02 -15.42
C ASP A 400 46.82 4.79 -13.94
N THR A 401 45.56 5.01 -13.55
CA THR A 401 45.10 4.78 -12.19
C THR A 401 45.14 3.29 -11.81
N ILE A 402 44.75 2.40 -12.72
CA ILE A 402 44.80 0.94 -12.53
C ILE A 402 46.24 0.48 -12.38
N LEU A 403 47.13 0.86 -13.32
CA LEU A 403 48.54 0.46 -13.29
C LEU A 403 49.26 0.98 -12.04
N LYS A 404 48.96 2.22 -11.62
CA LYS A 404 49.48 2.80 -10.37
C LYS A 404 49.02 2.04 -9.13
N ASN A 405 47.75 1.64 -9.03
CA ASN A 405 47.28 0.88 -7.87
C ASN A 405 47.74 -0.59 -7.92
N ALA A 406 47.91 -1.15 -9.11
CA ALA A 406 48.46 -2.48 -9.32
C ALA A 406 49.94 -2.56 -8.89
N SER A 407 50.78 -1.58 -9.24
CA SER A 407 52.19 -1.53 -8.82
C SER A 407 52.34 -1.47 -7.30
N ILE A 408 51.45 -0.73 -6.62
CA ILE A 408 51.44 -0.61 -5.16
C ILE A 408 50.98 -1.90 -4.50
N ALA A 409 49.92 -2.53 -5.01
CA ALA A 409 49.43 -3.78 -4.44
C ALA A 409 50.42 -4.95 -4.66
N LEU A 410 51.18 -4.95 -5.77
CA LEU A 410 52.27 -5.90 -6.00
C LEU A 410 53.40 -5.77 -4.97
N TYR A 411 53.73 -4.53 -4.55
CA TYR A 411 54.72 -4.28 -3.49
C TYR A 411 54.32 -4.93 -2.15
N LEU A 412 53.02 -5.03 -1.86
CA LEU A 412 52.48 -5.71 -0.67
C LEU A 412 52.27 -7.22 -0.85
N ARG A 413 53.02 -7.83 -1.77
CA ARG A 413 53.06 -9.28 -2.04
C ARG A 413 51.74 -9.85 -2.57
N PHE A 414 50.90 -9.03 -3.21
CA PHE A 414 49.73 -9.53 -3.94
C PHE A 414 50.12 -10.10 -5.31
N HIS A 415 50.77 -11.27 -5.32
CA HIS A 415 51.35 -11.88 -6.53
C HIS A 415 50.33 -12.20 -7.63
N LEU A 416 49.03 -12.30 -7.33
CA LEU A 416 48.01 -12.50 -8.35
C LEU A 416 47.99 -11.35 -9.38
N ILE A 417 48.36 -10.12 -8.99
CA ILE A 417 48.35 -8.95 -9.87
C ILE A 417 49.26 -9.10 -11.08
N SER A 418 50.42 -9.76 -10.95
CA SER A 418 51.37 -9.90 -12.06
C SER A 418 50.85 -10.76 -13.21
N HIS A 419 49.77 -11.52 -12.98
CA HIS A 419 49.09 -12.29 -14.03
C HIS A 419 48.23 -11.41 -14.94
N PHE A 420 47.78 -10.26 -14.43
CA PHE A 420 46.86 -9.35 -15.13
C PHE A 420 47.54 -8.08 -15.63
N PHE A 421 48.57 -7.61 -14.93
CA PHE A 421 49.20 -6.31 -15.19
C PHE A 421 50.73 -6.43 -15.23
N LYS A 422 51.33 -5.90 -16.30
CA LYS A 422 52.79 -5.78 -16.44
C LYS A 422 53.26 -4.51 -15.74
N VAL A 423 53.51 -4.58 -14.44
CA VAL A 423 53.92 -3.42 -13.60
C VAL A 423 55.13 -3.76 -12.72
N LYS A 424 55.98 -2.75 -12.46
CA LYS A 424 57.05 -2.83 -11.44
C LYS A 424 56.46 -2.47 -10.08
N SER A 425 56.95 -3.07 -8.99
CA SER A 425 56.46 -2.76 -7.64
C SER A 425 56.82 -1.31 -7.25
N THR A 426 55.90 -0.61 -6.59
CA THR A 426 56.12 0.77 -6.14
C THR A 426 55.58 0.94 -4.73
N ARG A 427 56.38 1.53 -3.82
CA ARG A 427 55.95 1.75 -2.44
C ARG A 427 55.08 3.00 -2.32
N ASN A 428 54.00 2.94 -1.55
CA ASN A 428 53.18 4.10 -1.21
C ASN A 428 52.68 4.02 0.24
N ASN A 429 53.20 4.89 1.12
CA ASN A 429 52.90 4.88 2.54
C ASN A 429 51.42 5.15 2.86
N LYS A 430 50.74 6.02 2.09
CA LYS A 430 49.30 6.30 2.30
C LYS A 430 48.47 5.05 2.03
N TRP A 431 48.74 4.37 0.92
CA TRP A 431 48.09 3.12 0.56
C TRP A 431 48.28 2.04 1.65
N GLU A 432 49.50 1.88 2.17
CA GLU A 432 49.80 0.93 3.26
C GLU A 432 48.99 1.21 4.54
N VAL A 433 48.78 2.49 4.89
CA VAL A 433 47.97 2.89 6.04
C VAL A 433 46.51 2.49 5.83
N SER A 434 45.93 2.81 4.67
CA SER A 434 44.55 2.42 4.33
C SER A 434 44.39 0.90 4.31
N TYR A 435 45.36 0.17 3.76
CA TYR A 435 45.40 -1.30 3.79
C TYR A 435 45.36 -1.88 5.21
N LYS A 436 46.22 -1.40 6.10
CA LYS A 436 46.26 -1.84 7.51
C LYS A 436 44.93 -1.61 8.22
N LYS A 437 44.19 -0.56 7.86
CA LYS A 437 42.85 -0.30 8.39
C LYS A 437 41.80 -1.23 7.79
N TYR A 438 41.80 -1.44 6.47
CA TYR A 438 40.89 -2.36 5.77
C TYR A 438 41.04 -3.81 6.27
N ARG A 439 42.27 -4.27 6.49
CA ARG A 439 42.59 -5.62 7.00
C ARG A 439 41.94 -5.92 8.35
N LYS A 440 41.66 -4.91 9.17
CA LYS A 440 41.01 -5.06 10.48
C LYS A 440 39.47 -5.22 10.39
N LEU A 441 38.86 -4.99 9.22
CA LEU A 441 37.41 -5.08 9.06
C LEU A 441 36.95 -6.54 9.01
N ARG A 442 36.01 -6.90 9.89
CA ARG A 442 35.47 -8.28 9.98
C ARG A 442 34.59 -8.68 8.80
N ASN A 443 33.87 -7.73 8.18
CA ASN A 443 32.98 -8.01 7.06
C ASN A 443 33.65 -7.59 5.73
N ILE A 444 34.32 -8.54 5.10
CA ILE A 444 35.05 -8.31 3.85
C ILE A 444 34.19 -8.46 2.58
N LYS A 445 32.96 -8.95 2.69
CA LYS A 445 32.09 -9.27 1.54
C LYS A 445 31.65 -8.03 0.77
N ASP A 446 31.45 -6.93 1.49
CA ASP A 446 30.86 -5.69 0.98
C ASP A 446 31.91 -4.64 0.63
N LEU A 447 33.19 -4.86 0.98
CA LEU A 447 34.30 -3.97 0.62
C LEU A 447 34.35 -3.77 -0.90
N PRO A 448 34.76 -2.59 -1.41
CA PRO A 448 35.14 -1.39 -0.67
C PRO A 448 33.96 -0.55 -0.15
N PHE A 449 32.73 -1.05 -0.22
CA PHE A 449 31.51 -0.31 0.14
C PHE A 449 31.06 -0.56 1.58
N LYS A 450 30.33 0.40 2.16
CA LYS A 450 29.67 0.23 3.46
C LYS A 450 28.57 -0.83 3.37
N LYS A 451 28.35 -1.58 4.45
CA LYS A 451 27.29 -2.60 4.52
C LYS A 451 25.94 -1.99 4.13
N ASN A 452 25.26 -2.61 3.18
CA ASN A 452 23.95 -2.20 2.64
C ASN A 452 23.89 -0.82 1.95
N LYS A 453 25.04 -0.22 1.61
CA LYS A 453 25.11 1.07 0.90
C LYS A 453 26.05 0.98 -0.30
N ASP A 454 25.86 1.89 -1.25
CA ASP A 454 26.73 2.05 -2.43
C ASP A 454 27.79 3.15 -2.21
N THR A 455 27.91 3.61 -0.96
CA THR A 455 28.96 4.53 -0.51
C THR A 455 30.23 3.77 -0.13
N LEU A 456 31.41 4.26 -0.55
CA LEU A 456 32.71 3.70 -0.18
C LEU A 456 32.98 3.81 1.34
N ILE A 457 33.76 2.86 1.88
CA ILE A 457 34.33 2.95 3.22
C ILE A 457 35.55 3.87 3.17
N MET A 458 35.33 5.18 3.30
CA MET A 458 36.44 6.10 3.46
C MET A 458 36.86 6.16 4.93
N PHE A 459 38.16 5.96 5.20
CA PHE A 459 38.73 6.25 6.51
C PHE A 459 38.98 7.75 6.63
N HIS A 460 38.73 8.33 7.80
CA HIS A 460 38.78 9.79 8.01
C HIS A 460 40.10 10.44 7.59
N ASP A 461 41.23 9.72 7.68
CA ASP A 461 42.55 10.22 7.26
C ASP A 461 42.77 10.26 5.73
N ASP A 462 41.89 9.61 4.96
CA ASP A 462 41.93 9.56 3.49
C ASP A 462 40.95 10.55 2.83
N MET A 463 40.31 11.44 3.62
CA MET A 463 39.47 12.52 3.08
C MET A 463 40.32 13.62 2.41
N PHE A 464 40.98 13.28 1.29
CA PHE A 464 41.41 14.26 0.29
C PHE A 464 40.28 14.66 -0.67
N ILE A 465 39.06 14.17 -0.45
CA ILE A 465 37.85 14.94 -0.72
C ILE A 465 37.36 15.42 0.64
N LYS A 466 38.11 16.36 1.22
CA LYS A 466 37.46 17.48 1.86
C LYS A 466 36.37 17.92 0.84
N TYR A 467 35.09 17.71 1.13
CA TYR A 467 34.31 18.95 1.27
C TYR A 467 35.20 19.73 2.20
N GLU A 468 35.79 20.80 1.71
CA GLU A 468 36.43 21.74 2.59
C GLU A 468 35.36 22.04 3.63
N SER A 469 35.40 21.29 4.75
CA SER A 469 35.26 21.87 6.06
C SER A 469 36.23 23.01 5.92
N ASN A 470 35.65 24.17 5.60
CA ASN A 470 36.30 25.46 5.56
C ASN A 470 37.45 25.33 6.55
N ASP A 471 38.70 25.45 6.08
CA ASP A 471 39.74 25.89 7.00
C ASP A 471 39.06 27.04 7.74
N CYS A 472 38.75 26.81 9.04
CA CYS A 472 37.81 27.63 9.78
C CYS A 472 38.14 29.04 9.39
N ASP A 473 37.20 29.70 8.69
CA ASP A 473 37.49 30.99 8.06
C ASP A 473 38.27 31.77 9.11
N PRO A 474 39.52 32.22 8.82
CA PRO A 474 40.37 32.81 9.84
C PRO A 474 39.65 33.93 10.61
N ASN A 475 38.62 34.53 9.99
CA ASN A 475 37.69 35.44 10.62
C ASN A 475 36.86 34.78 11.74
N ILE A 476 36.28 33.58 11.54
CA ILE A 476 35.52 32.83 12.56
C ILE A 476 36.36 32.52 13.80
N ALA A 477 37.65 32.20 13.63
CA ALA A 477 38.55 31.93 14.76
C ALA A 477 38.77 33.18 15.64
N GLN A 478 38.66 34.39 15.07
CA GLN A 478 38.75 35.65 15.79
C GLN A 478 37.45 36.03 16.52
N LEU A 479 36.32 35.38 16.21
CA LEU A 479 35.01 35.66 16.83
C LEU A 479 34.85 35.05 18.23
N GLY A 480 35.89 34.40 18.76
CA GLY A 480 35.86 33.79 20.09
C GLY A 480 35.01 32.52 20.19
N ALA A 481 34.62 31.93 19.05
CA ALA A 481 33.87 30.68 19.01
C ALA A 481 34.71 29.51 19.55
N SER A 482 34.10 28.65 20.37
CA SER A 482 34.72 27.42 20.85
C SER A 482 35.11 26.53 19.66
N PRO A 483 36.18 25.71 19.78
CA PRO A 483 36.59 24.78 18.72
C PRO A 483 35.51 23.78 18.31
N THR A 484 34.46 23.64 19.11
CA THR A 484 33.32 22.78 18.82
C THR A 484 32.25 23.53 18.03
N ALA A 485 31.91 24.75 18.43
CA ALA A 485 30.96 25.61 17.71
C ALA A 485 31.50 26.02 16.32
N SER A 486 32.78 26.35 16.22
CA SER A 486 33.42 26.82 14.97
C SER A 486 33.28 25.84 13.79
N LYS A 487 33.15 24.53 14.06
CA LYS A 487 32.96 23.49 13.03
C LYS A 487 31.63 23.58 12.30
N PHE A 488 30.66 24.30 12.86
CA PHE A 488 29.30 24.39 12.33
C PHE A 488 28.97 25.79 11.79
N LEU A 489 29.83 26.77 12.02
CA LEU A 489 29.66 28.11 11.50
C LEU A 489 30.06 28.18 10.03
N ILE A 490 29.20 28.83 9.26
CA ILE A 490 29.40 29.13 7.84
C ILE A 490 29.40 30.65 7.73
N PHE A 491 30.48 31.22 7.23
CA PHE A 491 30.54 32.63 6.89
C PHE A 491 29.95 32.82 5.48
N ASP A 492 28.88 33.58 5.38
CA ASP A 492 28.19 33.93 4.15
C ASP A 492 27.95 35.46 4.15
N PRO A 493 28.79 36.23 3.45
CA PRO A 493 28.67 37.68 3.42
C PRO A 493 27.40 38.18 2.71
N GLU A 494 26.71 37.32 1.96
CA GLU A 494 25.47 37.65 1.25
C GLU A 494 24.20 37.20 2.00
N LEU A 495 24.36 36.66 3.22
CA LEU A 495 23.25 36.13 4.01
C LEU A 495 22.21 37.23 4.30
N GLN A 496 20.99 36.98 3.84
CA GLN A 496 19.88 37.90 4.08
C GLN A 496 19.40 37.79 5.53
N LEU A 497 18.95 38.91 6.10
CA LEU A 497 18.49 38.98 7.49
C LEU A 497 17.32 38.03 7.78
N ASN A 498 16.49 37.72 6.77
CA ASN A 498 15.40 36.76 6.91
C ASN A 498 15.91 35.31 7.02
N ASP A 499 16.96 34.95 6.26
CA ASP A 499 17.56 33.62 6.32
C ASP A 499 18.29 33.42 7.66
N GLN A 500 18.97 34.46 8.14
CA GLN A 500 19.58 34.47 9.48
C GLN A 500 18.53 34.25 10.59
N ARG A 501 17.37 34.93 10.51
CA ARG A 501 16.26 34.72 11.45
C ARG A 501 15.71 33.30 11.39
N GLN A 502 15.58 32.73 10.20
CA GLN A 502 15.14 31.33 10.04
C GLN A 502 16.12 30.36 10.70
N VAL A 503 17.43 30.58 10.51
CA VAL A 503 18.47 29.76 11.16
C VAL A 503 18.38 29.86 12.68
N LEU A 504 18.14 31.05 13.23
CA LEU A 504 17.93 31.25 14.68
C LEU A 504 16.70 30.51 15.20
N PHE A 505 15.56 30.59 14.50
CA PHE A 505 14.36 29.83 14.85
C PHE A 505 14.60 28.32 14.81
N ASP A 506 15.29 27.83 13.78
CA ASP A 506 15.60 26.41 13.67
C ASP A 506 16.55 25.94 14.80
N LEU A 507 17.44 26.81 15.31
CA LEU A 507 18.30 26.52 16.48
C LEU A 507 17.48 26.47 17.79
N GLU A 508 16.52 27.38 17.96
CA GLU A 508 15.60 27.37 19.10
C GLU A 508 14.74 26.09 19.12
N ASP A 509 14.17 25.72 17.97
CA ASP A 509 13.42 24.48 17.79
C ASP A 509 14.28 23.25 18.10
N PHE A 510 15.55 23.29 17.70
CA PHE A 510 16.51 22.21 18.00
C PHE A 510 16.79 22.10 19.51
N ILE A 511 16.97 23.22 20.21
CA ILE A 511 17.13 23.26 21.67
C ILE A 511 15.90 22.66 22.37
N ASP A 512 14.70 23.05 21.95
CA ASP A 512 13.47 22.59 22.57
C ASP A 512 13.21 21.10 22.31
N SER A 513 13.55 20.60 21.12
CA SER A 513 13.59 19.17 20.81
C SER A 513 14.55 18.41 21.73
N GLU A 514 15.75 18.94 21.98
CA GLU A 514 16.72 18.32 22.87
C GLU A 514 16.27 18.36 24.35
N LYS A 515 15.65 19.45 24.81
CA LYS A 515 15.01 19.51 26.15
C LYS A 515 13.87 18.49 26.29
N ALA A 516 13.03 18.32 25.26
CA ALA A 516 11.98 17.31 25.25
C ALA A 516 12.56 15.89 25.35
N ARG A 517 13.70 15.64 24.70
CA ARG A 517 14.43 14.36 24.77
C ARG A 517 14.93 14.05 26.18
N ILE A 518 15.32 15.06 26.98
CA ILE A 518 15.65 14.87 28.40
C ILE A 518 14.42 14.39 29.18
N LYS A 519 13.26 15.04 28.99
CA LYS A 519 12.00 14.64 29.66
C LYS A 519 11.60 13.21 29.30
N GLU A 520 11.78 12.81 28.04
CA GLU A 520 11.54 11.42 27.60
C GLU A 520 12.50 10.43 28.29
N CYS A 521 13.78 10.79 28.36
CA CYS A 521 14.77 9.99 29.09
C CYS A 521 14.42 9.85 30.58
N GLU A 522 13.83 10.89 31.20
CA GLU A 522 13.37 10.87 32.59
C GLU A 522 12.17 9.94 32.79
N LYS A 523 11.21 9.93 31.87
CA LYS A 523 10.07 8.99 31.90
C LYS A 523 10.56 7.54 31.83
N LEU A 524 11.51 7.24 30.93
CA LEU A 524 12.07 5.89 30.76
C LEU A 524 12.87 5.40 31.98
N LYS A 525 13.34 6.31 32.83
CA LYS A 525 14.00 5.96 34.10
C LYS A 525 13.01 5.39 35.12
N ILE A 526 11.75 5.82 35.09
CA ILE A 526 10.71 5.44 36.05
C ILE A 526 10.06 4.10 35.66
N SER A 527 9.95 3.80 34.37
CA SER A 527 9.18 2.65 33.85
C SER A 527 9.89 1.29 33.89
N SER A 528 10.99 1.13 34.66
CA SER A 528 11.75 -0.13 34.69
C SER A 528 11.48 -0.98 35.94
N SER A 529 10.23 -1.06 36.40
CA SER A 529 9.82 -2.07 37.39
C SER A 529 9.67 -3.41 36.67
N PHE A 530 10.50 -4.39 37.03
CA PHE A 530 10.35 -5.76 36.58
C PHE A 530 9.52 -6.51 37.62
N GLU A 531 8.30 -6.91 37.26
CA GLU A 531 7.46 -7.70 38.17
C GLU A 531 7.98 -9.13 38.25
N MET A 532 8.20 -9.62 39.47
CA MET A 532 8.71 -10.98 39.70
C MET A 532 7.54 -11.96 39.72
N PRO A 533 7.59 -13.06 38.96
CA PRO A 533 6.58 -14.11 39.06
C PRO A 533 6.54 -14.73 40.47
N LEU A 534 5.33 -14.90 41.01
CA LEU A 534 5.10 -15.35 42.39
C LEU A 534 5.59 -16.78 42.67
N PHE A 535 5.68 -17.62 41.64
CA PHE A 535 6.02 -19.04 41.75
C PHE A 535 7.52 -19.33 41.87
N ILE A 536 8.39 -18.33 41.65
CA ILE A 536 9.85 -18.49 41.74
C ILE A 536 10.27 -18.71 43.21
N SER A 537 11.14 -19.70 43.44
CA SER A 537 11.71 -20.02 44.75
C SER A 537 12.35 -18.78 45.39
N ASN A 538 12.39 -18.69 46.72
CA ASN A 538 12.97 -17.53 47.41
C ASN A 538 14.46 -17.32 47.04
N GLU A 539 15.19 -18.41 46.79
CA GLU A 539 16.60 -18.38 46.39
C GLU A 539 16.80 -17.84 44.97
N ASP A 540 16.01 -18.34 44.01
CA ASP A 540 16.02 -17.83 42.64
C ASP A 540 15.55 -16.37 42.58
N ARG A 541 14.52 -16.03 43.36
CA ARG A 541 13.99 -14.67 43.49
C ARG A 541 15.05 -13.70 43.97
N TYR A 542 15.85 -14.08 44.97
CA TYR A 542 16.97 -13.28 45.45
C TYR A 542 18.02 -13.04 44.36
N THR A 543 18.36 -14.09 43.61
CA THR A 543 19.36 -14.01 42.52
C THR A 543 18.88 -13.12 41.36
N ILE A 544 17.60 -13.23 40.99
CA ILE A 544 17.01 -12.39 39.94
C ILE A 544 16.88 -10.94 40.42
N ASN A 545 16.50 -10.71 41.68
CA ASN A 545 16.44 -9.36 42.27
C ASN A 545 17.80 -8.66 42.27
N LYS A 546 18.90 -9.37 42.55
CA LYS A 546 20.25 -8.82 42.40
C LYS A 546 20.55 -8.37 40.97
N ALA A 547 20.19 -9.19 39.98
CA ALA A 547 20.39 -8.85 38.57
C ALA A 547 19.52 -7.65 38.14
N ILE A 548 18.28 -7.55 38.66
CA ILE A 548 17.39 -6.40 38.47
C ILE A 548 18.00 -5.13 39.07
N ALA A 549 18.46 -5.17 40.32
CA ALA A 549 19.09 -4.02 40.98
C ALA A 549 20.35 -3.53 40.23
N ALA A 550 21.18 -4.46 39.74
CA ALA A 550 22.33 -4.13 38.89
C ALA A 550 21.90 -3.51 37.55
N SER A 551 20.85 -4.04 36.92
CA SER A 551 20.25 -3.49 35.69
C SER A 551 19.75 -2.05 35.89
N ILE A 552 19.05 -1.78 37.01
CA ILE A 552 18.59 -0.44 37.39
C ILE A 552 19.79 0.52 37.53
N THR A 553 20.86 0.08 38.19
CA THR A 553 22.09 0.87 38.36
C THR A 553 22.73 1.22 37.01
N VAL A 554 22.80 0.26 36.07
CA VAL A 554 23.32 0.50 34.72
C VAL A 554 22.41 1.45 33.94
N ASN A 555 21.10 1.29 34.02
CA ASN A 555 20.14 2.21 33.37
C ASN A 555 20.28 3.64 33.90
N ASN A 556 20.47 3.81 35.21
CA ASN A 556 20.74 5.13 35.81
C ASN A 556 22.03 5.77 35.30
N LYS A 557 23.09 4.99 35.10
CA LYS A 557 24.34 5.48 34.49
C LYS A 557 24.16 5.88 33.03
N ILE A 558 23.42 5.08 32.26
CA ILE A 558 23.05 5.40 30.86
C ILE A 558 22.29 6.72 30.80
N PHE A 559 21.29 6.88 31.67
CA PHE A 559 20.49 8.10 31.75
C PHE A 559 21.34 9.32 32.08
N LYS A 560 22.19 9.26 33.12
CA LYS A 560 23.10 10.35 33.50
C LYS A 560 24.02 10.75 32.35
N TYR A 561 24.57 9.77 31.64
CA TYR A 561 25.42 10.02 30.46
C TYR A 561 24.64 10.72 29.34
N GLN A 562 23.45 10.21 28.98
CA GLN A 562 22.62 10.81 27.92
C GLN A 562 22.23 12.24 28.27
N LYS A 563 21.79 12.49 29.51
CA LYS A 563 21.45 13.82 30.01
C LYS A 563 22.62 14.79 29.90
N SER A 564 23.83 14.36 30.32
CA SER A 564 25.04 15.18 30.20
C SER A 564 25.37 15.52 28.75
N GLN A 565 25.33 14.56 27.82
CA GLN A 565 25.61 14.83 26.40
C GLN A 565 24.59 15.76 25.75
N ILE A 566 23.31 15.64 26.13
CA ILE A 566 22.27 16.55 25.64
C ILE A 566 22.53 17.97 26.12
N TYR A 567 22.89 18.16 27.40
CA TYR A 567 23.24 19.49 27.90
C TYR A 567 24.44 20.11 27.18
N THR A 568 25.52 19.35 26.96
CA THR A 568 26.66 19.82 26.17
C THR A 568 26.28 20.19 24.73
N THR A 569 25.32 19.49 24.16
CA THR A 569 24.78 19.84 22.83
C THR A 569 24.04 21.16 22.88
N ILE A 570 23.16 21.36 23.87
CA ILE A 570 22.41 22.60 24.09
C ILE A 570 23.36 23.78 24.33
N GLU A 571 24.42 23.61 25.11
CA GLU A 571 25.44 24.64 25.36
C GLU A 571 26.09 25.12 24.06
N VAL A 572 26.48 24.20 23.17
CA VAL A 572 27.06 24.57 21.87
C VAL A 572 26.03 25.21 20.94
N VAL A 573 24.77 24.79 20.98
CA VAL A 573 23.71 25.41 20.18
C VAL A 573 23.42 26.83 20.65
N ASN A 574 23.40 27.07 21.97
CA ASN A 574 23.27 28.41 22.54
C ASN A 574 24.44 29.30 22.12
N GLU A 575 25.67 28.78 22.19
CA GLU A 575 26.86 29.50 21.72
C GLU A 575 26.76 29.88 20.23
N LEU A 576 26.30 28.96 19.37
CA LEU A 576 26.05 29.23 17.96
C LEU A 576 24.99 30.31 17.76
N SER A 577 23.89 30.25 18.53
CA SER A 577 22.80 31.24 18.48
C SER A 577 23.31 32.63 18.87
N ASP A 578 24.11 32.73 19.93
CA ASP A 578 24.72 33.98 20.40
C ASP A 578 25.67 34.58 19.37
N LEU A 579 26.48 33.75 18.72
CA LEU A 579 27.41 34.18 17.67
C LEU A 579 26.68 34.65 16.41
N ILE A 580 25.66 33.90 15.98
CA ILE A 580 24.83 34.28 14.82
C ILE A 580 24.05 35.56 15.13
N HIS A 581 23.57 35.76 16.36
CA HIS A 581 22.95 37.04 16.76
C HIS A 581 23.91 38.23 16.64
N LYS A 582 25.19 38.04 16.97
CA LYS A 582 26.22 39.10 16.96
C LYS A 582 26.77 39.40 15.56
N HIS A 583 26.74 38.43 14.66
CA HIS A 583 27.36 38.52 13.33
C HIS A 583 26.37 38.12 12.24
N LYS A 584 25.93 39.11 11.46
CA LYS A 584 24.90 38.95 10.40
C LYS A 584 25.34 38.05 9.24
N GLU A 585 26.65 37.89 9.08
CA GLU A 585 27.27 37.08 8.04
C GLU A 585 27.41 35.60 8.44
N LEU A 586 26.95 35.20 9.63
CA LEU A 586 27.07 33.82 10.10
C LEU A 586 25.78 33.03 9.91
N SER A 587 25.94 31.79 9.44
CA SER A 587 24.90 30.77 9.35
C SER A 587 25.39 29.45 9.94
N THR A 588 24.48 28.49 10.12
CA THR A 588 24.83 27.13 10.54
C THR A 588 23.94 26.08 9.88
N ASN A 589 24.50 24.89 9.67
CA ASN A 589 23.75 23.75 9.14
C ASN A 589 23.29 22.84 10.28
N ILE A 590 22.04 23.04 10.71
CA ILE A 590 21.43 22.35 11.85
C ILE A 590 21.30 20.84 11.61
N LYS A 591 21.11 20.41 10.36
CA LYS A 591 21.10 18.97 10.02
C LYS A 591 22.46 18.35 10.25
N SER A 592 23.54 19.03 9.86
CA SER A 592 24.91 18.58 10.11
C SER A 592 25.23 18.55 11.61
N LEU A 593 24.80 19.57 12.36
CA LEU A 593 24.90 19.64 13.82
C LEU A 593 24.21 18.45 14.50
N ALA A 594 22.94 18.21 14.16
CA ALA A 594 22.14 17.11 14.70
C ALA A 594 22.79 15.74 14.43
N VAL A 595 23.22 15.49 13.19
CA VAL A 595 23.88 14.24 12.79
C VAL A 595 25.21 14.06 13.54
N TYR A 596 25.98 15.13 13.74
CA TYR A 596 27.24 15.08 14.47
C TYR A 596 27.04 14.67 15.93
N TYR A 597 26.14 15.35 16.65
CA TYR A 597 25.90 15.07 18.06
C TYR A 597 25.18 13.74 18.29
N ASP A 598 24.29 13.31 17.40
CA ASP A 598 23.77 11.94 17.43
C ASP A 598 24.87 10.91 17.24
N LYS A 599 25.83 11.15 16.34
CA LYS A 599 26.96 10.25 16.14
C LYS A 599 27.86 10.20 17.38
N ILE A 600 28.20 11.34 17.99
CA ILE A 600 29.00 11.37 19.23
C ILE A 600 28.29 10.56 20.31
N ARG A 601 27.03 10.87 20.59
CA ARG A 601 26.22 10.18 21.60
C ARG A 601 26.19 8.67 21.42
N LEU A 602 26.10 8.19 20.17
CA LEU A 602 25.98 6.77 19.86
C LEU A 602 27.31 6.02 19.77
N SER A 603 28.40 6.71 19.40
CA SER A 603 29.70 6.10 19.15
C SER A 603 30.69 6.23 20.32
N ASP A 604 30.33 6.98 21.35
CA ASP A 604 31.12 7.12 22.56
C ASP A 604 31.39 5.77 23.25
N SER A 605 32.63 5.56 23.66
CA SER A 605 33.10 4.32 24.29
C SER A 605 32.43 4.05 25.64
N VAL A 606 32.15 5.09 26.42
CA VAL A 606 31.45 5.02 27.71
C VAL A 606 30.01 4.55 27.47
N TYR A 607 29.30 5.18 26.54
CA TYR A 607 27.91 4.83 26.24
C TYR A 607 27.77 3.41 25.68
N THR A 608 28.65 3.03 24.75
CA THR A 608 28.65 1.68 24.18
C THR A 608 28.97 0.61 25.22
N ASN A 609 29.89 0.88 26.16
CA ASN A 609 30.16 -0.01 27.28
C ASN A 609 28.97 -0.13 28.24
N LEU A 610 28.30 0.98 28.57
CA LEU A 610 27.08 0.95 29.39
C LEU A 610 25.95 0.15 28.72
N LYS A 611 25.78 0.29 27.40
CA LYS A 611 24.83 -0.54 26.63
C LYS A 611 25.16 -2.02 26.66
N LYS A 612 26.44 -2.38 26.52
CA LYS A 612 26.90 -3.78 26.66
C LYS A 612 26.60 -4.31 28.06
N HIS A 613 26.90 -3.55 29.11
CA HIS A 613 26.55 -3.93 30.49
C HIS A 613 25.04 -4.13 30.66
N ARG A 614 24.21 -3.24 30.10
CA ARG A 614 22.75 -3.41 30.15
C ARG A 614 22.30 -4.70 29.47
N ALA A 615 22.87 -5.02 28.30
CA ALA A 615 22.56 -6.26 27.57
C ALA A 615 22.99 -7.50 28.37
N ILE A 616 24.17 -7.47 28.99
CA ILE A 616 24.66 -8.53 29.88
C ILE A 616 23.71 -8.72 31.06
N MET A 617 23.31 -7.64 31.75
CA MET A 617 22.38 -7.72 32.88
C MET A 617 21.01 -8.27 32.47
N LYS A 618 20.46 -7.82 31.33
CA LYS A 618 19.22 -8.41 30.79
C LYS A 618 19.37 -9.90 30.48
N SER A 619 20.48 -10.31 29.88
CA SER A 619 20.75 -11.73 29.61
C SER A 619 20.86 -12.55 30.89
N HIS A 620 21.45 -12.00 31.96
CA HIS A 620 21.48 -12.65 33.27
C HIS A 620 20.09 -12.77 33.89
N ILE A 621 19.27 -11.71 33.85
CA ILE A 621 17.87 -11.78 34.32
C ILE A 621 17.12 -12.89 33.58
N VAL A 622 17.19 -12.90 32.24
CA VAL A 622 16.50 -13.91 31.42
C VAL A 622 17.03 -15.32 31.69
N ARG A 623 18.36 -15.51 31.76
CA ARG A 623 18.95 -16.82 32.03
C ARG A 623 18.56 -17.34 33.41
N ASN A 624 18.65 -16.50 34.43
CA ASN A 624 18.31 -16.88 35.80
C ASN A 624 16.81 -17.18 35.93
N LEU A 625 15.96 -16.43 35.22
CA LEU A 625 14.52 -16.69 35.19
C LEU A 625 14.20 -18.00 34.44
N ALA A 626 14.84 -18.25 33.30
CA ALA A 626 14.70 -19.49 32.55
C ALA A 626 15.25 -20.69 33.33
N GLN A 627 16.35 -20.53 34.06
CA GLN A 627 16.90 -21.56 34.93
C GLN A 627 15.98 -21.81 36.13
N ALA A 628 15.42 -20.78 36.75
CA ALA A 628 14.43 -20.93 37.83
C ALA A 628 13.17 -21.66 37.34
N ILE A 629 12.75 -21.41 36.10
CA ILE A 629 11.66 -22.14 35.44
C ILE A 629 12.09 -23.59 35.15
N SER A 630 13.29 -23.80 34.64
CA SER A 630 13.82 -25.13 34.28
C SER A 630 14.09 -26.02 35.49
N ASN A 631 14.49 -25.44 36.62
CA ASN A 631 14.61 -26.16 37.89
C ASN A 631 13.25 -26.65 38.42
N MET A 632 12.13 -26.13 37.89
CA MET A 632 10.78 -26.66 38.14
C MET A 632 10.35 -27.73 37.11
N GLN A 633 11.16 -28.00 36.08
CA GLN A 633 10.82 -28.88 34.95
C GLN A 633 11.35 -30.30 35.14
N SER A 634 10.50 -31.20 35.63
CA SER A 634 10.47 -32.58 35.14
C SER A 634 9.04 -32.92 34.69
N GLU A 635 8.85 -33.09 33.38
CA GLU A 635 7.81 -33.89 32.68
C GLU A 635 6.66 -33.29 31.83
N ASN A 636 6.38 -31.98 31.69
CA ASN A 636 5.20 -31.57 30.87
C ASN A 636 5.44 -30.52 29.76
N SER A 637 5.29 -30.96 28.49
CA SER A 637 5.33 -30.14 27.25
C SER A 637 4.27 -29.02 27.21
N LEU A 638 3.23 -29.13 28.02
CA LEU A 638 2.18 -28.12 28.18
C LEU A 638 2.69 -26.84 28.86
N ASN A 639 3.61 -26.97 29.82
CA ASN A 639 4.17 -25.84 30.56
C ASN A 639 5.03 -24.94 29.68
N ASP A 640 5.73 -25.52 28.69
CA ASP A 640 6.55 -24.75 27.74
C ASP A 640 5.70 -23.84 26.85
N HIS A 641 4.58 -24.36 26.34
CA HIS A 641 3.67 -23.57 25.50
C HIS A 641 2.98 -22.46 26.33
N ILE A 642 2.59 -22.75 27.57
CA ILE A 642 2.02 -21.74 28.48
C ILE A 642 3.05 -20.67 28.84
N ALA A 643 4.32 -21.02 29.03
CA ALA A 643 5.37 -20.06 29.32
C ALA A 643 5.57 -19.06 28.16
N VAL A 644 5.45 -19.52 26.90
CA VAL A 644 5.48 -18.64 25.72
C VAL A 644 4.29 -17.69 25.71
N ALA A 645 3.09 -18.17 26.03
CA ALA A 645 1.90 -17.32 26.14
C ALA A 645 2.02 -16.29 27.28
N LEU A 646 2.56 -16.70 28.44
CA LEU A 646 2.83 -15.82 29.58
C LEU A 646 3.80 -14.69 29.23
N TYR A 647 4.79 -14.93 28.36
CA TYR A 647 5.71 -13.89 27.90
C TYR A 647 5.03 -12.80 27.08
N GLN A 648 3.95 -13.13 26.37
CA GLN A 648 3.19 -12.21 25.52
C GLN A 648 1.94 -11.64 26.22
N TYR A 649 1.70 -12.04 27.46
CA TYR A 649 0.52 -11.68 28.24
C TYR A 649 0.55 -10.19 28.63
N ASN A 650 -0.56 -9.51 28.35
CA ASN A 650 -0.84 -8.15 28.77
C ASN A 650 -1.67 -8.19 30.06
N SER A 651 -1.05 -7.82 31.17
CA SER A 651 -1.67 -7.78 32.50
C SER A 651 -2.88 -6.84 32.58
N ASP A 652 -2.82 -5.69 31.93
CA ASP A 652 -3.86 -4.65 32.02
C ASP A 652 -5.16 -5.15 31.38
N ALA A 653 -5.05 -5.82 30.24
CA ALA A 653 -6.20 -6.34 29.49
C ALA A 653 -6.57 -7.78 29.85
N LEU A 654 -5.80 -8.43 30.75
CA LEU A 654 -5.81 -9.88 30.98
C LEU A 654 -5.78 -10.70 29.68
N TYR A 655 -4.95 -10.28 28.72
CA TYR A 655 -5.00 -10.76 27.33
C TYR A 655 -3.67 -11.35 26.87
N SER A 656 -3.71 -12.48 26.15
CA SER A 656 -2.55 -13.01 25.41
C SER A 656 -2.86 -13.07 23.93
N PRO A 657 -2.01 -12.55 23.02
CA PRO A 657 -2.21 -12.72 21.58
C PRO A 657 -2.13 -14.20 21.16
N TYR A 658 -2.67 -14.51 19.98
CA TYR A 658 -2.61 -15.85 19.41
C TYR A 658 -1.16 -16.32 19.24
N ASN A 659 -0.84 -17.51 19.74
CA ASN A 659 0.51 -18.08 19.73
C ASN A 659 0.48 -19.63 19.60
N GLU A 660 1.62 -20.28 19.78
CA GLU A 660 1.74 -21.75 19.64
C GLU A 660 0.92 -22.53 20.69
N PHE A 661 0.66 -21.93 21.87
CA PHE A 661 -0.25 -22.52 22.85
C PHE A 661 -1.66 -22.66 22.30
N ASP A 662 -2.13 -21.69 21.51
CA ASP A 662 -3.48 -21.75 20.93
C ASP A 662 -3.62 -22.94 19.96
N LYS A 663 -2.60 -23.22 19.15
CA LYS A 663 -2.56 -24.39 18.27
C LYS A 663 -2.53 -25.69 19.07
N PHE A 664 -1.61 -25.76 20.03
CA PHE A 664 -1.45 -26.93 20.89
C PHE A 664 -2.77 -27.27 21.60
N LEU A 665 -3.43 -26.27 22.20
CA LEU A 665 -4.67 -26.48 22.93
C LEU A 665 -5.82 -26.86 21.99
N SER A 666 -5.91 -26.23 20.82
CA SER A 666 -6.90 -26.58 19.80
C SER A 666 -6.80 -28.05 19.38
N ASP A 667 -5.57 -28.54 19.16
CA ASP A 667 -5.33 -29.94 18.80
C ASP A 667 -5.67 -30.89 19.94
N LYS A 668 -5.39 -30.50 21.20
CA LYS A 668 -5.80 -31.27 22.37
C LYS A 668 -7.33 -31.31 22.52
N ILE A 669 -8.02 -30.18 22.37
CA ILE A 669 -9.49 -30.13 22.48
C ILE A 669 -10.12 -31.07 21.45
N ARG A 670 -9.63 -31.06 20.20
CA ARG A 670 -10.09 -31.98 19.15
C ARG A 670 -9.89 -33.46 19.48
N LYS A 671 -8.85 -33.80 20.25
CA LYS A 671 -8.50 -35.18 20.62
C LYS A 671 -9.22 -35.68 21.87
N TYR A 672 -9.46 -34.81 22.86
CA TYR A 672 -9.81 -35.23 24.22
C TYR A 672 -11.17 -34.75 24.71
N ALA A 673 -11.75 -33.70 24.13
CA ALA A 673 -13.06 -33.23 24.56
C ALA A 673 -14.16 -34.03 23.86
N ASP A 674 -15.20 -34.35 24.64
CA ASP A 674 -16.40 -34.97 24.13
C ASP A 674 -17.00 -34.10 23.01
N VAL A 675 -17.10 -34.70 21.82
CA VAL A 675 -17.58 -34.04 20.60
C VAL A 675 -18.98 -33.48 20.80
N GLU A 676 -19.82 -34.16 21.60
CA GLU A 676 -21.17 -33.68 21.92
C GLU A 676 -21.13 -32.38 22.72
N THR A 677 -20.28 -32.30 23.75
CA THR A 677 -20.07 -31.08 24.54
C THR A 677 -19.54 -29.92 23.70
N ILE A 678 -18.53 -30.16 22.84
CA ILE A 678 -18.00 -29.14 21.92
C ILE A 678 -19.11 -28.62 21.00
N ASN A 679 -19.88 -29.52 20.39
CA ASN A 679 -20.96 -29.16 19.48
C ASN A 679 -22.07 -28.38 20.21
N LYS A 680 -22.43 -28.74 21.44
CA LYS A 680 -23.39 -27.97 22.27
C LYS A 680 -22.91 -26.54 22.53
N ILE A 681 -21.62 -26.32 22.76
CA ILE A 681 -21.04 -24.96 22.94
C ILE A 681 -21.13 -24.20 21.62
N ILE A 682 -20.68 -24.81 20.51
CA ILE A 682 -20.71 -24.21 19.17
C ILE A 682 -22.14 -23.83 18.78
N ASP A 683 -23.09 -24.73 18.99
CA ASP A 683 -24.51 -24.50 18.72
C ASP A 683 -25.09 -23.43 19.64
N SER A 684 -24.67 -23.36 20.90
CA SER A 684 -25.07 -22.26 21.80
C SER A 684 -24.55 -20.91 21.31
N ILE A 685 -23.34 -20.86 20.75
CA ILE A 685 -22.77 -19.66 20.14
C ILE A 685 -23.55 -19.28 18.87
N LYS A 686 -23.79 -20.23 17.96
CA LYS A 686 -24.53 -20.02 16.70
C LYS A 686 -26.01 -19.65 16.94
N THR A 687 -26.73 -20.42 17.75
CA THR A 687 -28.20 -20.36 17.92
C THR A 687 -28.68 -19.28 18.88
N ASN A 688 -27.78 -18.53 19.51
CA ASN A 688 -28.16 -17.37 20.31
C ASN A 688 -28.58 -16.21 19.37
N LYS A 689 -29.62 -16.41 18.56
CA LYS A 689 -30.27 -15.36 17.77
C LYS A 689 -30.99 -14.45 18.75
N SER A 690 -30.65 -13.16 18.76
CA SER A 690 -31.35 -12.19 19.61
C SER A 690 -32.83 -12.19 19.23
N LYS A 691 -33.69 -12.74 20.10
CA LYS A 691 -35.13 -12.49 19.98
C LYS A 691 -35.32 -10.99 20.16
N SER A 692 -35.75 -10.30 19.09
CA SER A 692 -36.12 -8.89 19.04
C SER A 692 -35.00 -7.83 19.21
N ILE A 693 -34.16 -7.65 18.18
CA ILE A 693 -33.73 -6.27 17.86
C ILE A 693 -34.87 -5.68 17.03
N ILE A 694 -35.67 -4.84 17.67
CA ILE A 694 -36.77 -4.10 17.03
C ILE A 694 -36.20 -3.40 15.78
N ARG A 695 -36.59 -3.86 14.59
CA ARG A 695 -36.32 -3.13 13.35
C ARG A 695 -36.84 -1.71 13.56
N PRO A 696 -36.02 -0.65 13.36
CA PRO A 696 -36.54 0.71 13.42
C PRO A 696 -37.65 0.82 12.38
N LYS A 697 -38.90 0.96 12.81
CA LYS A 697 -40.02 1.27 11.92
C LYS A 697 -39.70 2.61 11.26
N ILE A 698 -39.28 2.57 10.00
CA ILE A 698 -39.22 3.74 9.14
C ILE A 698 -40.67 4.21 9.01
N LYS A 699 -41.05 5.26 9.76
CA LYS A 699 -42.36 5.89 9.62
C LYS A 699 -42.40 6.58 8.26
N THR A 700 -43.20 6.05 7.34
CA THR A 700 -43.71 6.81 6.21
C THR A 700 -44.49 8.04 6.73
N PRO A 701 -44.43 9.19 6.04
CA PRO A 701 -45.04 10.41 6.53
C PRO A 701 -46.57 10.34 6.39
N ALA A 702 -47.26 10.14 7.52
CA ALA A 702 -48.70 10.38 7.63
C ALA A 702 -48.96 11.80 8.15
N LYS A 703 -50.01 12.42 7.59
CA LYS A 703 -50.46 13.80 7.81
C LYS A 703 -50.64 14.17 9.29
N LYS A 704 -50.34 15.45 9.56
CA LYS A 704 -50.55 16.27 10.77
C LYS A 704 -51.56 15.70 11.77
N GLN A 705 -51.11 15.45 13.00
CA GLN A 705 -51.86 15.70 14.25
C GLN A 705 -50.88 15.90 15.42
N SER A 706 -51.33 16.68 16.40
CA SER A 706 -50.61 17.42 17.47
C SER A 706 -49.76 16.60 18.46
N PRO A 707 -48.77 17.20 19.14
CA PRO A 707 -47.85 16.49 20.01
C PRO A 707 -48.32 16.45 21.48
N THR A 708 -48.61 15.26 21.99
CA THR A 708 -48.52 14.97 23.43
C THR A 708 -47.15 14.32 23.70
N LYS A 709 -46.34 14.98 24.54
CA LYS A 709 -45.01 14.54 24.96
C LYS A 709 -45.14 13.42 25.99
N THR A 710 -44.84 12.19 25.58
CA THR A 710 -44.43 11.11 26.50
C THR A 710 -43.15 10.49 25.96
N ARG A 711 -42.01 10.79 26.60
CA ARG A 711 -40.73 10.11 26.35
C ARG A 711 -40.84 8.69 26.91
N THR A 712 -41.16 7.72 26.06
CA THR A 712 -40.96 6.30 26.35
C THR A 712 -39.49 5.94 26.09
N ASN A 713 -38.81 5.41 27.11
CA ASN A 713 -37.49 4.80 26.98
C ASN A 713 -37.62 3.52 26.14
N ILE A 714 -37.05 3.51 24.91
CA ILE A 714 -37.10 2.37 23.96
C ILE A 714 -35.87 1.44 24.14
N TYR A 715 -35.44 1.20 25.37
CA TYR A 715 -34.42 0.18 25.63
C TYR A 715 -34.91 -0.78 26.70
N GLY A 716 -35.39 -1.93 26.24
CA GLY A 716 -35.81 -3.04 27.10
C GLY A 716 -34.64 -3.53 27.96
N LYS A 717 -34.96 -3.90 29.21
CA LYS A 717 -34.07 -4.62 30.12
C LYS A 717 -33.58 -5.88 29.40
N VAL A 718 -32.27 -6.06 29.28
CA VAL A 718 -31.69 -7.30 28.75
C VAL A 718 -31.92 -8.39 29.80
N GLU A 719 -32.85 -9.31 29.53
CA GLU A 719 -32.98 -10.54 30.34
C GLU A 719 -31.64 -11.28 30.30
N LYS A 720 -31.13 -11.70 31.47
CA LYS A 720 -29.96 -12.57 31.57
C LYS A 720 -30.24 -13.81 30.74
N ASN A 721 -29.52 -13.96 29.65
CA ASN A 721 -29.75 -15.00 28.66
C ASN A 721 -29.16 -16.31 29.19
N GLU A 722 -30.00 -17.27 29.59
CA GLU A 722 -29.61 -18.58 30.14
C GLU A 722 -28.52 -19.29 29.28
N LYS A 723 -28.54 -19.06 27.96
CA LYS A 723 -27.53 -19.58 27.02
C LYS A 723 -26.12 -19.02 27.25
N PHE A 724 -26.01 -17.78 27.72
CA PHE A 724 -24.72 -17.13 28.00
C PHE A 724 -24.08 -17.73 29.25
N GLU A 725 -24.88 -17.98 30.28
CA GLU A 725 -24.45 -18.63 31.52
C GLU A 725 -23.99 -20.08 31.25
N PHE A 726 -24.68 -20.82 30.38
CA PHE A 726 -24.25 -22.14 29.93
C PHE A 726 -22.87 -22.13 29.25
N VAL A 727 -22.62 -21.20 28.31
CA VAL A 727 -21.31 -21.08 27.65
C VAL A 727 -20.22 -20.73 28.65
N ASN A 728 -20.45 -19.79 29.58
CA ASN A 728 -19.49 -19.45 30.63
C ASN A 728 -19.17 -20.65 31.52
N ASN A 729 -20.19 -21.27 32.12
CA ASN A 729 -20.00 -22.38 33.05
C ASN A 729 -19.24 -23.54 32.38
N THR A 730 -19.51 -23.79 31.10
CA THR A 730 -18.83 -24.86 30.36
C THR A 730 -17.37 -24.50 30.04
N ILE A 731 -17.09 -23.24 29.67
CA ILE A 731 -15.71 -22.76 29.49
C ILE A 731 -14.96 -22.86 30.82
N ASP A 732 -15.54 -22.40 31.94
CA ASP A 732 -14.91 -22.49 33.26
C ASP A 732 -14.57 -23.94 33.63
N LEU A 733 -15.47 -24.89 33.39
CA LEU A 733 -15.21 -26.30 33.66
C LEU A 733 -14.05 -26.84 32.82
N LEU A 734 -13.98 -26.48 31.53
CA LEU A 734 -12.86 -26.86 30.67
C LEU A 734 -11.55 -26.22 31.11
N VAL A 735 -11.59 -24.93 31.49
CA VAL A 735 -10.43 -24.21 32.03
C VAL A 735 -9.92 -24.91 33.28
N GLN A 736 -10.79 -25.23 34.25
CA GLN A 736 -10.38 -25.93 35.47
C GLN A 736 -9.76 -27.29 35.15
N ARG A 737 -10.35 -28.05 34.22
CA ARG A 737 -9.78 -29.34 33.79
C ARG A 737 -8.39 -29.19 33.17
N ILE A 738 -8.21 -28.21 32.29
CA ILE A 738 -6.90 -27.93 31.67
C ILE A 738 -5.90 -27.46 32.73
N LEU A 739 -6.27 -26.55 33.63
CA LEU A 739 -5.39 -26.06 34.69
C LEU A 739 -4.98 -27.18 35.67
N ASN A 740 -5.88 -28.12 35.96
CA ASN A 740 -5.57 -29.32 36.74
C ASN A 740 -4.52 -30.20 36.04
N GLU A 741 -4.55 -30.32 34.70
CA GLU A 741 -3.51 -31.03 33.94
C GLU A 741 -2.18 -30.25 33.92
N VAL A 742 -2.22 -28.91 33.87
CA VAL A 742 -1.03 -28.04 33.88
C VAL A 742 -0.33 -28.06 35.24
N GLY A 743 -1.10 -28.15 36.33
CA GLY A 743 -0.60 -28.02 37.70
C GLY A 743 -0.23 -26.59 38.11
N VAL A 744 -0.59 -25.57 37.31
CA VAL A 744 -0.26 -24.15 37.57
C VAL A 744 -1.52 -23.28 37.58
N PHE A 745 -1.92 -22.85 38.78
CA PHE A 745 -3.11 -22.02 39.02
C PHE A 745 -2.71 -20.58 39.31
N THR A 746 -2.60 -19.76 38.27
CA THR A 746 -2.43 -18.30 38.41
C THR A 746 -3.56 -17.59 37.67
N VAL A 747 -3.84 -16.34 38.04
CA VAL A 747 -4.84 -15.51 37.33
C VAL A 747 -4.46 -15.37 35.84
N GLN A 748 -3.16 -15.26 35.55
CA GLN A 748 -2.63 -15.16 34.19
C GLN A 748 -2.83 -16.46 33.41
N THR A 749 -2.46 -17.62 33.97
CA THR A 749 -2.65 -18.91 33.29
C THR A 749 -4.12 -19.22 33.05
N ASN A 750 -5.00 -18.91 34.02
CA ASN A 750 -6.44 -19.02 33.86
C ASN A 750 -6.94 -18.14 32.68
N SER A 751 -6.54 -16.87 32.65
CA SER A 751 -6.95 -15.94 31.59
C SER A 751 -6.46 -16.37 30.21
N ILE A 752 -5.21 -16.86 30.11
CA ILE A 752 -4.64 -17.39 28.86
C ILE A 752 -5.46 -18.58 28.34
N VAL A 753 -5.69 -19.59 29.18
CA VAL A 753 -6.46 -20.79 28.80
C VAL A 753 -7.88 -20.42 28.38
N THR A 754 -8.52 -19.52 29.11
CA THR A 754 -9.87 -19.02 28.83
C THR A 754 -9.95 -18.34 27.46
N ILE A 755 -9.02 -17.42 27.16
CA ILE A 755 -8.99 -16.71 25.88
C ILE A 755 -8.74 -17.67 24.73
N THR A 756 -7.83 -18.63 24.89
CA THR A 756 -7.56 -19.63 23.86
C THR A 756 -8.79 -20.50 23.57
N LEU A 757 -9.53 -20.92 24.61
CA LEU A 757 -10.79 -21.65 24.42
C LEU A 757 -11.83 -20.80 23.69
N ILE A 758 -11.98 -19.52 24.06
CA ILE A 758 -12.88 -18.60 23.36
C ILE A 758 -12.52 -18.50 21.88
N ARG A 759 -11.23 -18.29 21.55
CA ARG A 759 -10.77 -18.26 20.15
C ARG A 759 -11.12 -19.54 19.41
N TYR A 760 -10.84 -20.69 20.02
CA TYR A 760 -11.16 -21.99 19.44
C TYR A 760 -12.65 -22.09 19.12
N PHE A 761 -13.53 -21.91 20.12
CA PHE A 761 -14.97 -22.09 19.91
C PHE A 761 -15.57 -21.09 18.92
N PHE A 762 -15.15 -19.82 18.97
CA PHE A 762 -15.64 -18.82 18.02
C PHE A 762 -15.12 -19.05 16.59
N SER A 763 -13.87 -19.48 16.43
CA SER A 763 -13.31 -19.79 15.11
C SER A 763 -14.04 -20.95 14.43
N VAL A 764 -14.42 -21.97 15.20
CA VAL A 764 -15.21 -23.11 14.70
C VAL A 764 -16.67 -22.72 14.49
N ALA A 765 -17.24 -21.91 15.40
CA ALA A 765 -18.64 -21.49 15.29
C ALA A 765 -18.92 -20.59 14.07
N PHE A 766 -17.94 -19.83 13.60
CA PHE A 766 -18.12 -18.84 12.54
C PHE A 766 -17.33 -19.12 11.26
N SER A 767 -16.92 -20.37 11.02
CA SER A 767 -16.21 -20.78 9.80
C SER A 767 -17.08 -20.76 8.54
N GLU A 768 -18.39 -21.02 8.66
CA GLU A 768 -19.34 -21.13 7.53
C GLU A 768 -20.38 -19.99 7.53
N ASP A 769 -21.02 -19.74 8.67
CA ASP A 769 -22.10 -18.75 8.80
C ASP A 769 -21.82 -17.73 9.92
N SER A 770 -21.14 -16.63 9.58
CA SER A 770 -20.77 -15.59 10.55
C SER A 770 -21.77 -14.43 10.62
N ILE A 771 -22.18 -14.08 11.84
CA ILE A 771 -22.91 -12.83 12.11
C ILE A 771 -22.10 -11.60 11.67
N LEU A 772 -20.77 -11.70 11.65
CA LEU A 772 -19.86 -10.68 11.14
C LEU A 772 -20.11 -10.38 9.64
N ASN A 773 -20.72 -11.31 8.90
CA ASN A 773 -21.00 -11.16 7.46
C ASN A 773 -22.49 -10.92 7.14
N SER A 774 -23.37 -10.87 8.15
CA SER A 774 -24.83 -10.92 7.95
C SER A 774 -25.52 -9.57 7.62
N TYR A 775 -24.89 -8.43 7.89
CA TYR A 775 -25.52 -7.10 7.80
C TYR A 775 -24.94 -6.21 6.70
N GLN A 776 -24.81 -6.75 5.48
CA GLN A 776 -24.13 -6.07 4.36
C GLN A 776 -24.72 -4.68 4.03
N LYS A 777 -26.05 -4.53 4.07
CA LYS A 777 -26.71 -3.25 3.74
C LYS A 777 -26.38 -2.15 4.76
N GLU A 778 -26.46 -2.47 6.04
CA GLU A 778 -26.16 -1.56 7.14
C GLU A 778 -24.67 -1.23 7.20
N ASN A 779 -23.81 -2.20 6.90
CA ASN A 779 -22.37 -2.00 6.76
C ASN A 779 -22.04 -0.99 5.64
N LEU A 780 -22.63 -1.16 4.45
CA LEU A 780 -22.48 -0.21 3.34
C LEU A 780 -22.99 1.18 3.70
N LEU A 781 -24.10 1.28 4.45
CA LEU A 781 -24.62 2.55 4.94
C LEU A 781 -23.63 3.26 5.88
N ILE A 782 -22.99 2.54 6.80
CA ILE A 782 -21.95 3.09 7.67
C ILE A 782 -20.79 3.62 6.85
N ILE A 783 -20.30 2.87 5.86
CA ILE A 783 -19.18 3.30 5.01
C ILE A 783 -19.52 4.60 4.28
N LYS A 784 -20.72 4.71 3.71
CA LYS A 784 -21.21 5.94 3.06
C LYS A 784 -21.23 7.12 4.04
N LYS A 785 -21.82 6.94 5.22
CA LYS A 785 -21.90 8.00 6.24
C LYS A 785 -20.53 8.39 6.80
N ALA A 786 -19.66 7.42 7.03
CA ALA A 786 -18.29 7.61 7.48
C ALA A 786 -17.49 8.48 6.50
N SER A 787 -17.64 8.25 5.19
CA SER A 787 -17.02 9.08 4.15
C SER A 787 -17.40 10.56 4.29
N ILE A 788 -18.70 10.84 4.47
CA ILE A 788 -19.22 12.20 4.68
C ILE A 788 -18.69 12.81 5.97
N LEU A 789 -18.84 12.09 7.09
CA LEU A 789 -18.45 12.54 8.42
C LEU A 789 -16.94 12.81 8.53
N SER A 790 -16.11 11.97 7.91
CA SER A 790 -14.64 12.12 7.96
C SER A 790 -14.11 13.36 7.23
N ASN A 791 -14.91 13.96 6.35
CA ASN A 791 -14.58 15.21 5.66
C ASN A 791 -14.88 16.46 6.50
N GLN A 792 -15.59 16.34 7.62
CA GLN A 792 -15.85 17.45 8.54
C GLN A 792 -14.56 17.90 9.23
N GLN A 793 -14.57 19.12 9.76
CA GLN A 793 -13.47 19.65 10.55
C GLN A 793 -13.46 19.03 11.95
N ILE A 794 -12.28 18.94 12.56
CA ILE A 794 -12.09 18.33 13.88
C ILE A 794 -12.87 19.07 14.97
N GLU A 795 -13.06 20.38 14.84
CA GLU A 795 -13.86 21.20 15.75
C GLU A 795 -15.28 20.66 15.98
N VAL A 796 -15.88 19.96 15.00
CA VAL A 796 -17.22 19.37 15.12
C VAL A 796 -17.28 18.27 16.19
N LEU A 797 -16.15 17.64 16.50
CA LEU A 797 -16.07 16.63 17.57
C LEU A 797 -16.06 17.26 18.97
N ASP A 798 -15.79 18.57 19.08
CA ASP A 798 -15.85 19.34 20.33
C ASP A 798 -14.98 18.73 21.46
N PHE A 799 -13.69 18.48 21.19
CA PHE A 799 -12.77 17.93 22.19
C PHE A 799 -12.47 18.93 23.32
N GLU A 800 -12.28 18.43 24.55
CA GLU A 800 -11.75 19.25 25.65
C GLU A 800 -10.36 19.82 25.29
N SER A 801 -10.08 21.02 25.79
CA SER A 801 -8.87 21.78 25.44
C SER A 801 -7.59 20.99 25.77
N GLY A 802 -6.69 20.88 24.79
CA GLY A 802 -5.39 20.23 24.95
C GLY A 802 -5.31 18.77 24.52
N ILE A 803 -6.44 18.12 24.17
CA ILE A 803 -6.42 16.76 23.58
C ILE A 803 -5.91 16.82 22.14
N ILE A 804 -6.40 17.77 21.37
CA ILE A 804 -5.93 18.08 20.02
C ILE A 804 -5.38 19.51 20.04
N PRO A 805 -4.20 19.77 19.43
CA PRO A 805 -3.68 21.12 19.30
C PRO A 805 -4.69 22.05 18.62
N ALA A 806 -4.92 23.25 19.18
CA ALA A 806 -5.90 24.19 18.63
C ALA A 806 -5.66 24.53 17.16
N SER A 807 -4.39 24.52 16.71
CA SER A 807 -4.01 24.70 15.30
C SER A 807 -4.59 23.63 14.36
N MET A 808 -4.94 22.46 14.88
CA MET A 808 -5.51 21.34 14.12
C MET A 808 -7.03 21.33 14.10
N ASN A 809 -7.73 22.18 14.87
CA ASN A 809 -9.20 22.17 14.94
C ASN A 809 -9.87 22.39 13.57
N LYS A 810 -9.23 23.17 12.70
CA LYS A 810 -9.70 23.45 11.33
C LYS A 810 -9.34 22.36 10.30
N CYS A 811 -8.50 21.39 10.68
CA CYS A 811 -8.15 20.28 9.81
C CYS A 811 -9.34 19.32 9.65
N GLN A 812 -9.44 18.67 8.50
CA GLN A 812 -10.41 17.59 8.30
C GLN A 812 -10.08 16.40 9.21
N ILE A 813 -11.11 15.76 9.78
CA ILE A 813 -10.97 14.59 10.66
C ILE A 813 -10.11 13.52 9.98
N LYS A 814 -10.39 13.21 8.70
CA LYS A 814 -9.62 12.22 7.93
C LYS A 814 -8.14 12.57 7.75
N ALA A 815 -7.80 13.86 7.69
CA ALA A 815 -6.41 14.27 7.47
C ALA A 815 -5.55 14.00 8.71
N TYR A 816 -6.12 14.21 9.89
CA TYR A 816 -5.44 13.99 11.17
C TYR A 816 -5.41 12.49 11.54
N PHE A 817 -6.56 11.82 11.51
CA PHE A 817 -6.69 10.43 11.97
C PHE A 817 -6.23 9.36 10.96
N LYS A 818 -5.80 9.74 9.74
CA LYS A 818 -5.18 8.83 8.75
C LYS A 818 -3.64 8.86 8.76
N GLY A 819 -3.04 9.62 9.68
CA GLY A 819 -1.58 9.70 9.80
C GLY A 819 -0.92 8.34 10.11
N LYS A 820 0.33 8.15 9.66
CA LYS A 820 1.10 6.88 9.85
C LYS A 820 1.28 6.46 11.31
N LYS A 821 1.10 7.39 12.27
CA LYS A 821 1.23 7.14 13.70
C LYS A 821 -0.08 6.71 14.37
N MET A 822 -1.22 6.83 13.67
CA MET A 822 -2.54 6.54 14.25
C MET A 822 -2.80 5.02 14.28
N PRO A 823 -3.41 4.49 15.36
CA PRO A 823 -3.83 3.10 15.41
C PRO A 823 -4.77 2.75 14.26
N ASN A 824 -4.54 1.60 13.62
CA ASN A 824 -5.39 1.12 12.55
C ASN A 824 -6.52 0.26 13.15
N ILE A 825 -7.71 0.83 13.29
CA ILE A 825 -8.88 0.09 13.79
C ILE A 825 -9.50 -0.81 12.73
N ARG A 826 -9.18 -0.63 11.45
CA ARG A 826 -9.80 -1.40 10.35
C ARG A 826 -9.47 -2.90 10.42
N CYS A 827 -8.33 -3.29 11.00
CA CYS A 827 -7.92 -4.68 11.05
C CYS A 827 -8.88 -5.59 11.85
N ILE A 828 -9.76 -5.03 12.68
CA ILE A 828 -10.80 -5.80 13.37
C ILE A 828 -11.79 -6.49 12.40
N GLU A 829 -11.83 -6.09 11.12
CA GLU A 829 -12.69 -6.74 10.12
C GLU A 829 -12.31 -8.20 9.85
N PHE A 830 -11.08 -8.59 10.18
CA PHE A 830 -10.53 -9.94 9.97
C PHE A 830 -10.62 -10.85 11.21
N GLU A 831 -11.04 -10.31 12.36
CA GLU A 831 -11.09 -11.06 13.60
C GLU A 831 -12.42 -11.82 13.74
N SER A 832 -12.35 -13.06 14.24
CA SER A 832 -13.51 -13.98 14.34
C SER A 832 -14.08 -14.12 15.75
N ASN A 833 -13.42 -13.55 16.76
CA ASN A 833 -13.83 -13.60 18.16
C ASN A 833 -13.85 -12.21 18.79
N HIS A 834 -14.68 -12.02 19.80
CA HIS A 834 -14.91 -10.71 20.40
C HIS A 834 -13.73 -10.23 21.26
N VAL A 835 -12.94 -11.13 21.85
CA VAL A 835 -11.81 -10.75 22.70
C VAL A 835 -10.71 -10.07 21.88
N ASP A 836 -10.35 -10.62 20.72
CA ASP A 836 -9.34 -10.04 19.83
C ASP A 836 -9.79 -8.69 19.24
N ILE A 837 -11.07 -8.58 18.83
CA ILE A 837 -11.66 -7.31 18.41
C ILE A 837 -11.53 -6.25 19.51
N LEU A 838 -11.89 -6.60 20.75
CA LEU A 838 -11.86 -5.67 21.87
C LEU A 838 -10.45 -5.29 22.28
N PHE A 839 -9.49 -6.21 22.22
CA PHE A 839 -8.08 -5.92 22.50
C PHE A 839 -7.48 -4.93 21.50
N ILE A 840 -7.84 -5.03 20.21
CA ILE A 840 -7.40 -4.06 19.19
C ILE A 840 -7.98 -2.67 19.48
N ILE A 841 -9.27 -2.59 19.83
CA ILE A 841 -9.92 -1.31 20.20
C ILE A 841 -9.26 -0.73 21.46
N PHE A 842 -9.03 -1.56 22.47
CA PHE A 842 -8.34 -1.16 23.70
C PHE A 842 -6.91 -0.71 23.44
N SER A 843 -6.16 -1.39 22.58
CA SER A 843 -4.80 -0.99 22.18
C SER A 843 -4.81 0.37 21.49
N ALA A 844 -5.83 0.65 20.68
CA ALA A 844 -6.04 1.98 20.11
C ALA A 844 -6.32 3.02 21.20
N MET A 845 -7.16 2.73 22.20
CA MET A 845 -7.40 3.62 23.35
C MET A 845 -6.11 3.88 24.15
N LYS A 846 -5.35 2.82 24.46
CA LYS A 846 -4.11 2.88 25.23
C LYS A 846 -3.07 3.77 24.55
N HIS A 847 -2.97 3.73 23.22
CA HIS A 847 -2.10 4.63 22.46
C HIS A 847 -2.36 6.12 22.77
N PHE A 848 -3.63 6.50 22.93
CA PHE A 848 -4.01 7.87 23.28
C PHE A 848 -3.85 8.14 24.78
N TYR A 849 -4.20 7.20 25.66
CA TYR A 849 -3.97 7.34 27.10
C TYR A 849 -2.47 7.50 27.44
N ASP A 850 -1.58 6.74 26.80
CA ASP A 850 -0.13 6.85 27.02
C ASP A 850 0.41 8.22 26.58
N SER A 851 -0.21 8.83 25.57
CA SER A 851 0.13 10.16 25.06
C SER A 851 -0.47 11.28 25.91
N ASN A 852 -1.68 11.06 26.45
CA ASN A 852 -2.38 12.01 27.30
C ASN A 852 -3.22 11.25 28.35
N PRO A 853 -2.66 11.03 29.57
CA PRO A 853 -3.30 10.24 30.61
C PRO A 853 -4.62 10.82 31.14
N ASN A 854 -4.87 12.11 30.91
CA ASN A 854 -6.03 12.84 31.44
C ASN A 854 -7.21 12.89 30.46
N ILE A 855 -7.19 12.12 29.36
CA ILE A 855 -8.30 12.09 28.39
C ILE A 855 -9.58 11.62 29.09
N SER A 856 -10.62 12.46 29.04
CA SER A 856 -11.94 12.12 29.55
C SER A 856 -12.54 10.91 28.80
N GLY A 857 -13.39 10.13 29.46
CA GLY A 857 -14.06 9.00 28.81
C GLY A 857 -14.90 9.42 27.60
N LYS A 858 -15.50 10.61 27.64
CA LYS A 858 -16.27 11.19 26.53
C LYS A 858 -15.36 11.49 25.33
N ASP A 859 -14.18 12.05 25.56
CA ASP A 859 -13.24 12.35 24.50
C ASP A 859 -12.58 11.09 23.94
N MET A 860 -12.32 10.09 24.78
CA MET A 860 -11.87 8.79 24.31
C MET A 860 -12.91 8.14 23.38
N GLN A 861 -14.20 8.24 23.71
CA GLN A 861 -15.27 7.79 22.83
C GLN A 861 -15.29 8.55 21.49
N LYS A 862 -15.11 9.88 21.52
CA LYS A 862 -15.00 10.71 20.29
C LYS A 862 -13.79 10.33 19.44
N ILE A 863 -12.66 9.97 20.07
CA ILE A 863 -11.46 9.47 19.38
C ILE A 863 -11.79 8.15 18.67
N ILE A 864 -12.43 7.19 19.34
CA ILE A 864 -12.84 5.93 18.70
C ILE A 864 -13.82 6.17 17.55
N TYR A 865 -14.79 7.08 17.74
CA TYR A 865 -15.67 7.52 16.67
C TYR A 865 -14.90 8.07 15.47
N ALA A 866 -13.92 8.97 15.70
CA ALA A 866 -13.08 9.56 14.67
C ALA A 866 -12.23 8.53 13.90
N LEU A 867 -11.68 7.54 14.61
CA LEU A 867 -10.95 6.42 13.99
C LEU A 867 -11.86 5.58 13.09
N ILE A 868 -13.06 5.23 13.56
CA ILE A 868 -14.03 4.44 12.79
C ILE A 868 -14.47 5.20 11.54
N ILE A 869 -14.83 6.49 11.61
CA ILE A 869 -15.25 7.21 10.40
C ILE A 869 -14.12 7.44 9.41
N THR A 870 -12.86 7.49 9.87
CA THR A 870 -11.70 7.67 9.00
C THR A 870 -11.26 6.37 8.32
N GLN A 871 -11.40 5.24 9.01
CA GLN A 871 -10.99 3.91 8.55
C GLN A 871 -12.05 2.86 8.89
N PRO A 872 -13.28 2.97 8.34
CA PRO A 872 -14.38 2.11 8.76
C PRO A 872 -14.10 0.65 8.37
N PRO A 873 -14.16 -0.30 9.32
CA PRO A 873 -14.22 -1.73 9.01
C PRO A 873 -15.35 -2.03 8.04
N SER A 874 -15.12 -2.91 7.05
CA SER A 874 -16.12 -3.25 6.04
C SER A 874 -17.38 -3.90 6.63
N ASN A 875 -17.28 -4.46 7.83
CA ASN A 875 -18.34 -5.10 8.60
C ASN A 875 -18.66 -4.38 9.93
N SER A 876 -18.50 -3.05 9.98
CA SER A 876 -18.68 -2.22 11.18
C SER A 876 -19.99 -2.46 11.96
N PHE A 877 -21.13 -2.53 11.27
CA PHE A 877 -22.45 -2.79 11.87
C PHE A 877 -22.50 -4.21 12.42
N SER A 878 -22.03 -5.18 11.65
CA SER A 878 -21.99 -6.57 12.09
C SER A 878 -21.15 -6.74 13.35
N ILE A 879 -19.98 -6.08 13.42
CA ILE A 879 -19.12 -6.08 14.62
C ILE A 879 -19.86 -5.44 15.79
N MET A 880 -20.59 -4.32 15.59
CA MET A 880 -21.38 -3.73 16.67
C MET A 880 -22.41 -4.71 17.24
N ILE A 881 -23.16 -5.42 16.38
CA ILE A 881 -24.15 -6.42 16.82
C ILE A 881 -23.46 -7.61 17.51
N PHE A 882 -22.34 -8.05 16.96
CA PHE A 882 -21.53 -9.13 17.52
C PHE A 882 -21.00 -8.79 18.91
N LEU A 883 -20.43 -7.59 19.07
CA LEU A 883 -19.97 -7.10 20.36
C LEU A 883 -21.13 -6.95 21.33
N GLN A 884 -22.26 -6.35 20.96
CA GLN A 884 -23.44 -6.25 21.84
C GLN A 884 -23.88 -7.59 22.43
N LYS A 885 -23.69 -8.68 21.68
CA LYS A 885 -24.07 -10.03 22.09
C LYS A 885 -23.04 -10.69 23.01
N TRP A 886 -21.75 -10.43 22.81
CA TRP A 886 -20.67 -11.23 23.41
C TRP A 886 -19.68 -10.48 24.29
N TYR A 887 -19.70 -9.13 24.33
CA TYR A 887 -18.69 -8.34 25.04
C TYR A 887 -18.66 -8.54 26.57
N ASP A 888 -19.67 -9.17 27.17
CA ASP A 888 -19.67 -9.52 28.59
C ASP A 888 -18.92 -10.83 28.89
N LEU A 889 -18.57 -11.62 27.88
CA LEU A 889 -17.99 -12.97 28.03
C LEU A 889 -16.48 -12.88 28.30
N TYR A 890 -16.07 -13.08 29.56
CA TYR A 890 -14.69 -13.11 30.09
C TYR A 890 -13.81 -11.90 29.73
N ILE A 891 -14.25 -10.70 30.12
CA ILE A 891 -13.62 -9.46 29.70
C ILE A 891 -13.46 -8.49 30.88
N THR A 892 -12.30 -7.82 30.98
CA THR A 892 -12.02 -6.78 31.99
C THR A 892 -12.92 -5.55 31.83
N ASN A 893 -13.03 -4.72 32.86
CA ASN A 893 -13.81 -3.47 32.78
C ASN A 893 -13.31 -2.53 31.67
N ASP A 894 -12.00 -2.54 31.38
CA ASP A 894 -11.40 -1.70 30.34
C ASP A 894 -11.80 -2.16 28.93
N LEU A 895 -11.76 -3.46 28.68
CA LEU A 895 -12.22 -4.04 27.41
C LEU A 895 -13.75 -3.91 27.27
N LYS A 896 -14.53 -3.98 28.36
CA LYS A 896 -15.97 -3.64 28.34
C LYS A 896 -16.20 -2.17 27.98
N THR A 897 -15.34 -1.28 28.45
CA THR A 897 -15.37 0.15 28.11
C THR A 897 -15.05 0.36 26.62
N ALA A 898 -14.04 -0.34 26.10
CA ALA A 898 -13.71 -0.37 24.67
C ALA A 898 -14.91 -0.82 23.81
N ALA A 899 -15.61 -1.88 24.24
CA ALA A 899 -16.83 -2.36 23.59
C ALA A 899 -17.91 -1.27 23.54
N LYS A 900 -18.19 -0.62 24.68
CA LYS A 900 -19.20 0.44 24.81
C LYS A 900 -18.87 1.62 23.91
N TYR A 901 -17.61 2.06 23.85
CA TYR A 901 -17.20 3.16 23.00
C TYR A 901 -17.34 2.82 21.52
N TYR A 902 -16.94 1.63 21.09
CA TYR A 902 -17.14 1.19 19.72
C TYR A 902 -18.63 1.10 19.36
N ILE A 903 -19.43 0.44 20.20
CA ILE A 903 -20.88 0.27 19.99
C ILE A 903 -21.58 1.63 19.87
N GLN A 904 -21.30 2.55 20.80
CA GLN A 904 -21.93 3.86 20.79
C GLN A 904 -21.46 4.71 19.59
N SER A 905 -20.20 4.59 19.19
CA SER A 905 -19.66 5.26 18.01
C SER A 905 -20.37 4.80 16.73
N VAL A 906 -20.51 3.49 16.54
CA VAL A 906 -21.24 2.94 15.39
C VAL A 906 -22.72 3.36 15.39
N LYS A 907 -23.39 3.35 16.55
CA LYS A 907 -24.75 3.87 16.70
C LYS A 907 -24.86 5.34 16.30
N ASN A 908 -23.90 6.17 16.71
CA ASN A 908 -23.88 7.59 16.35
C ASN A 908 -23.74 7.78 14.83
N ILE A 909 -22.89 6.98 14.16
CA ILE A 909 -22.75 7.01 12.70
C ILE A 909 -24.06 6.62 12.01
N ILE A 910 -24.71 5.54 12.45
CA ILE A 910 -25.98 5.07 11.87
C ILE A 910 -27.09 6.11 12.06
N ASN A 911 -27.14 6.76 13.22
CA ASN A 911 -28.15 7.75 13.56
C ASN A 911 -27.88 9.14 12.97
N TYR A 912 -26.71 9.37 12.40
CA TYR A 912 -26.39 10.64 11.76
C TYR A 912 -27.39 10.94 10.63
N LYS A 913 -28.05 12.10 10.72
CA LYS A 913 -28.88 12.66 9.66
C LYS A 913 -28.08 13.80 9.05
N ALA A 914 -27.81 13.74 7.76
CA ALA A 914 -27.21 14.87 7.06
C ALA A 914 -28.14 16.09 7.23
N PRO A 915 -27.59 17.30 7.42
CA PRO A 915 -28.42 18.51 7.44
C PRO A 915 -29.13 18.64 6.09
N ASP A 916 -30.43 18.96 6.09
CA ASP A 916 -31.33 18.98 4.92
C ASP A 916 -30.86 19.90 3.75
N ASN A 917 -29.76 20.63 3.92
CA ASN A 917 -29.16 21.51 2.92
C ASN A 917 -27.97 20.90 2.17
N THR A 918 -27.59 19.65 2.43
CA THR A 918 -26.68 18.94 1.50
C THR A 918 -27.46 18.60 0.23
N PRO A 919 -27.03 19.07 -0.96
CA PRO A 919 -27.77 18.88 -2.20
C PRO A 919 -28.12 17.40 -2.37
N ASP A 920 -29.41 17.15 -2.57
CA ASP A 920 -30.03 15.82 -2.62
C ASP A 920 -29.28 14.93 -3.63
N ASP A 921 -28.52 13.95 -3.15
CA ASP A 921 -27.98 12.82 -3.93
C ASP A 921 -29.13 11.88 -4.35
N LYS A 922 -30.13 12.40 -5.07
CA LYS A 922 -31.19 11.61 -5.72
C LYS A 922 -30.79 11.09 -7.10
N GLN A 923 -29.51 11.16 -7.45
CA GLN A 923 -28.95 10.59 -8.67
C GLN A 923 -27.75 9.68 -8.33
N THR A 924 -27.99 8.55 -7.67
CA THR A 924 -27.11 7.35 -7.78
C THR A 924 -27.92 6.07 -7.67
#